data_AF-A0A1M5SKI0-F1
#
_entry.id   AF-A0A1M5SKI0-F1
#
_cell.length_a   1.000
_cell.length_b   1.000
_cell.length_c   1.000
_cell.angle_alpha   90.00
_cell.angle_beta   90.00
_cell.angle_gamma   90.00
#
_symmetry.space_group_name_H-M   'P 1'
#
loop_
_entity.id
_entity.type
_entity.pdbx_description
1 polymer ?
#
loop_
_entity_poly.entity_id
_entity_poly.type
_entity_poly.pdbx_seq_one_letter_code
_entity_poly.pdbx_strand_id
1 'polypeptide(L)'
;MKKILSLVLVLSLVLGTFSFALAATPSDVEGTKYEDAVARLTALGVLNGYPDGTFRPNNSITRAEFTAAVIRTLNLKAAADAAKGATQFTDVPADHWASGYINIASKLGYVNGMGDGTFAPNAPVTYEQAVTLIMRALGYKPAAEDRGGYPLGYLALADEKDVTDGVDGVIGLAAPRGIVAQLLDNSLDVKMMVQTGYGDLKQYEESDKTLLDKLGLSTVEAQVVSVDTDKKEIVVNEKKDGAYTEKEEYKVLDGIKLAGLENAIVKLWVKSGKVLDITVKSTVKYDYIAKINGDTKDVEVEKLEDIKLLNEGKTYDIALNDKDKVIAKVYKDGSKLDDDEKLTSGLFAKIVLNGDEIVTIEAYDPQEAGLIKDVKDSKLVYTKGNRTKTIRDLDDAKKMTVVINGEAAEYKDLEEGMYFDYKEYASDKYIIVATDKKVEGEFDRIDSDDKQVRIDGDYIDVASNIYMSTDEGEHYSSTDLEGLDKLFDKDVEALLNNKGDVVYIAADVEEDTTTFYGFVVAKGDKLDERVKVEKIVDDKIKEVTYKVSIPSNDDSSEKFDGLKEYNEEADDKQTSKLNAFYKFTINEDEEIVKAEKVSSLSDYTAKEFSSKYDYIKVAEAANKVYVDNAVMFQVKDDGTVEYVKWEDIEKTAGNDLGIKFKADKVKANVVLITDSNNVSLGETKEYKVAFVLDRDKIASSGYKYEYEIATPDGTETYKAKEQKDENTVVVYELLSDDQIKIVADAVYDNMSSITVAGFSVVDGTVDEDSVSGSYFDINDVTYKVADDALVYRVEINKDGKAEFEEADFSDVDDEGDNRDTLYCLMEDGVVKVLFFKR
;
A
#
# COMPACT_ATOMS: atom_id res chain seq x y z
N MET A 1 38.15 -56.55 -21.27
CA MET A 1 37.67 -55.20 -21.66
C MET A 1 36.17 -55.02 -21.40
N LYS A 2 35.26 -55.89 -21.87
CA LYS A 2 33.80 -55.72 -21.65
C LYS A 2 33.35 -55.69 -20.17
N LYS A 3 33.99 -56.45 -19.26
CA LYS A 3 33.66 -56.43 -17.82
C LYS A 3 34.22 -55.22 -17.06
N ILE A 4 35.27 -54.57 -17.56
CA ILE A 4 35.86 -53.36 -16.96
C ILE A 4 35.09 -52.13 -17.43
N LEU A 5 34.66 -52.09 -18.70
CA LEU A 5 33.75 -51.05 -19.19
C LEU A 5 32.39 -51.07 -18.49
N SER A 6 31.80 -52.25 -18.22
CA SER A 6 30.57 -52.31 -17.41
C SER A 6 30.77 -51.87 -15.97
N LEU A 7 31.93 -52.11 -15.36
CA LEU A 7 32.20 -51.63 -13.99
C LEU A 7 32.38 -50.10 -13.95
N VAL A 8 33.06 -49.52 -14.94
CA VAL A 8 33.24 -48.06 -15.07
C VAL A 8 31.93 -47.36 -15.43
N LEU A 9 31.10 -47.96 -16.30
CA LEU A 9 29.78 -47.42 -16.66
C LEU A 9 28.79 -47.49 -15.48
N VAL A 10 28.84 -48.58 -14.69
CA VAL A 10 28.05 -48.70 -13.46
C VAL A 10 28.59 -47.76 -12.38
N LEU A 11 29.91 -47.57 -12.26
CA LEU A 11 30.46 -46.55 -11.35
C LEU A 11 30.02 -45.13 -11.77
N SER A 12 30.02 -44.81 -13.07
CA SER A 12 29.59 -43.48 -13.56
C SER A 12 28.08 -43.26 -13.45
N LEU A 13 27.26 -44.31 -13.56
CA LEU A 13 25.81 -44.23 -13.33
C LEU A 13 25.44 -44.19 -11.85
N VAL A 14 26.26 -44.76 -10.96
CA VAL A 14 26.09 -44.68 -9.50
C VAL A 14 26.69 -43.39 -8.91
N LEU A 15 27.67 -42.77 -9.59
CA LEU A 15 28.20 -41.45 -9.22
C LEU A 15 27.26 -40.30 -9.62
N GLY A 16 26.32 -40.51 -10.54
CA GLY A 16 25.35 -39.52 -11.01
C GLY A 16 24.05 -39.39 -10.18
N THR A 17 23.88 -40.17 -9.10
CA THR A 17 22.67 -40.16 -8.26
C THR A 17 22.93 -39.96 -6.78
N PHE A 18 24.09 -39.40 -6.41
CA PHE A 18 24.17 -38.69 -5.13
C PHE A 18 23.62 -37.28 -5.36
N SER A 19 22.29 -37.16 -5.47
CA SER A 19 21.65 -35.93 -5.03
C SER A 19 22.03 -35.78 -3.57
N PHE A 20 23.00 -34.89 -3.29
CA PHE A 20 23.13 -34.33 -1.95
C PHE A 20 21.84 -33.53 -1.74
N ALA A 21 20.81 -34.21 -1.25
CA ALA A 21 19.64 -33.53 -0.71
C ALA A 21 20.16 -32.72 0.47
N LEU A 22 20.32 -31.42 0.27
CA LEU A 22 20.36 -30.47 1.37
C LEU A 22 19.12 -30.74 2.23
N ALA A 23 19.30 -30.81 3.54
CA ALA A 23 18.17 -30.99 4.44
C ALA A 23 17.17 -29.86 4.19
N ALA A 24 15.91 -30.20 3.97
CA ALA A 24 14.84 -29.22 3.93
C ALA A 24 14.85 -28.41 5.23
N THR A 25 14.48 -27.13 5.15
CA THR A 25 14.30 -26.27 6.32
C THR A 25 13.40 -26.99 7.33
N PRO A 26 13.79 -27.08 8.62
CA PRO A 26 13.01 -27.80 9.62
C PRO A 26 11.59 -27.22 9.75
N SER A 27 10.58 -28.07 9.84
CA SER A 27 9.17 -27.63 9.71
C SER A 27 8.66 -26.76 10.87
N ASP A 28 9.40 -26.69 11.98
CA ASP A 28 9.07 -25.88 13.15
C ASP A 28 9.78 -24.51 13.16
N VAL A 29 10.46 -24.15 12.07
CA VAL A 29 11.03 -22.79 11.86
C VAL A 29 10.51 -22.12 10.59
N GLU A 30 9.82 -22.83 9.71
CA GLU A 30 9.17 -22.27 8.52
C GLU A 30 8.17 -21.16 8.92
N GLY A 31 8.25 -20.00 8.27
CA GLY A 31 7.47 -18.80 8.56
C GLY A 31 7.85 -18.09 9.87
N THR A 32 8.94 -18.48 10.53
CA THR A 32 9.41 -17.82 11.77
C THR A 32 10.57 -16.86 11.47
N LYS A 33 10.82 -15.91 12.37
CA LYS A 33 11.97 -15.00 12.27
C LYS A 33 13.35 -15.67 12.28
N TYR A 34 13.43 -16.97 12.55
CA TYR A 34 14.68 -17.75 12.54
C TYR A 34 14.86 -18.57 11.26
N GLU A 35 13.90 -18.56 10.35
CA GLU A 35 13.89 -19.40 9.15
C GLU A 35 15.19 -19.26 8.36
N ASP A 36 15.54 -18.03 7.98
CA ASP A 36 16.68 -17.70 7.14
C ASP A 36 18.01 -18.12 7.79
N ALA A 37 18.21 -17.72 9.05
CA ALA A 37 19.41 -18.08 9.81
C ALA A 37 19.55 -19.60 9.95
N VAL A 38 18.46 -20.32 10.21
CA VAL A 38 18.48 -21.79 10.34
C VAL A 38 18.74 -22.46 9.00
N ALA A 39 18.13 -21.98 7.91
CA ALA A 39 18.36 -22.48 6.56
C ALA A 39 19.82 -22.32 6.16
N ARG A 40 20.39 -21.12 6.34
CA ARG A 40 21.80 -20.78 6.08
C ARG A 40 22.77 -21.65 6.87
N LEU A 41 22.62 -21.71 8.18
CA LEU A 41 23.49 -22.51 9.04
C LEU A 41 23.40 -24.03 8.76
N THR A 42 22.22 -24.53 8.40
CA THR A 42 22.01 -25.94 8.03
C THR A 42 22.70 -26.25 6.70
N ALA A 43 22.55 -25.39 5.69
CA ALA A 43 23.18 -25.58 4.38
C ALA A 43 24.72 -25.51 4.46
N LEU A 44 25.24 -24.64 5.34
CA LEU A 44 26.67 -24.56 5.65
C LEU A 44 27.16 -25.77 6.46
N GLY A 45 26.26 -26.49 7.13
CA GLY A 45 26.55 -27.64 7.99
C GLY A 45 27.12 -27.23 9.35
N VAL A 46 26.84 -25.99 9.79
CA VAL A 46 27.29 -25.41 11.05
C VAL A 46 26.38 -25.87 12.19
N LEU A 47 25.07 -25.66 12.03
CA LEU A 47 24.05 -25.99 13.01
C LEU A 47 22.88 -26.65 12.31
N ASN A 48 22.59 -27.91 12.65
CA ASN A 48 21.51 -28.69 12.04
C ASN A 48 20.37 -28.89 13.03
N GLY A 49 19.19 -29.22 12.50
CA GLY A 49 18.07 -29.77 13.26
C GLY A 49 18.33 -31.18 13.81
N TYR A 50 17.34 -31.69 14.53
CA TYR A 50 17.31 -33.02 15.11
C TYR A 50 16.88 -34.07 14.07
N PRO A 51 17.21 -35.36 14.27
CA PRO A 51 16.84 -36.43 13.34
C PRO A 51 15.33 -36.63 13.13
N ASP A 52 14.49 -36.04 13.98
CA ASP A 52 13.03 -36.04 13.88
C ASP A 52 12.48 -34.95 12.92
N GLY A 53 13.36 -34.16 12.30
CA GLY A 53 12.98 -33.11 11.36
C GLY A 53 12.73 -31.74 11.99
N THR A 54 12.89 -31.60 13.32
CA THR A 54 12.68 -30.34 14.05
C THR A 54 13.99 -29.59 14.33
N PHE A 55 13.96 -28.26 14.44
CA PHE A 55 15.06 -27.44 14.92
C PHE A 55 14.96 -27.13 16.42
N ARG A 56 13.73 -26.97 16.92
CA ARG A 56 13.36 -26.59 18.29
C ARG A 56 13.90 -25.21 18.68
N PRO A 57 13.50 -24.12 17.97
CA PRO A 57 14.07 -22.79 18.15
C PRO A 57 13.87 -22.24 19.58
N ASN A 58 12.77 -22.60 20.24
CA ASN A 58 12.43 -22.13 21.59
C ASN A 58 13.13 -22.92 22.72
N ASN A 59 13.77 -24.05 22.41
CA ASN A 59 14.51 -24.81 23.42
C ASN A 59 15.89 -24.19 23.64
N SER A 60 16.41 -24.24 24.87
CA SER A 60 17.79 -23.83 25.12
C SER A 60 18.79 -24.78 24.45
N ILE A 61 19.86 -24.21 23.88
CA ILE A 61 20.98 -24.99 23.34
C ILE A 61 22.00 -25.29 24.44
N THR A 62 22.55 -26.51 24.44
CA THR A 62 23.57 -26.90 25.42
C THR A 62 24.93 -26.29 25.11
N ARG A 63 25.78 -26.14 26.13
CA ARG A 63 27.17 -25.68 25.99
C ARG A 63 27.97 -26.54 25.01
N ALA A 64 27.77 -27.85 25.01
CA ALA A 64 28.44 -28.77 24.08
C ALA A 64 27.97 -28.59 22.63
N GLU A 65 26.65 -28.49 22.39
CA GLU A 65 26.07 -28.22 21.07
C GLU A 65 26.57 -26.91 20.48
N PHE A 66 26.54 -25.84 21.27
CA PHE A 66 26.95 -24.53 20.79
C PHE A 66 28.47 -24.45 20.54
N THR A 67 29.29 -25.07 21.41
CA THR A 67 30.73 -25.17 21.18
C THR A 67 31.03 -25.90 19.87
N ALA A 68 30.31 -26.98 19.57
CA ALA A 68 30.47 -27.69 18.32
C ALA A 68 30.08 -26.84 17.09
N ALA A 69 29.02 -26.04 17.20
CA ALA A 69 28.59 -25.12 16.15
C ALA A 69 29.69 -24.07 15.84
N VAL A 70 30.21 -23.39 16.86
CA VAL A 70 31.28 -22.38 16.70
C VAL A 70 32.57 -22.99 16.14
N ILE A 71 32.92 -24.22 16.52
CA ILE A 71 34.10 -24.88 15.92
C ILE A 71 33.87 -25.25 14.44
N ARG A 72 32.63 -25.48 14.01
CA ARG A 72 32.31 -25.73 12.61
C ARG A 72 32.36 -24.46 11.77
N THR A 73 32.00 -23.29 12.29
CA THR A 73 32.18 -22.01 11.54
C THR A 73 33.64 -21.77 11.20
N LEU A 74 34.56 -22.21 12.06
CA LEU A 74 36.00 -22.15 11.82
C LEU A 74 36.53 -23.25 10.88
N ASN A 75 35.64 -24.10 10.34
CA ASN A 75 35.97 -25.26 9.51
C ASN A 75 36.94 -26.25 10.18
N LEU A 76 36.82 -26.39 11.50
CA LEU A 76 37.70 -27.24 12.32
C LEU A 76 37.04 -28.58 12.68
N LYS A 77 35.98 -28.99 11.99
CA LYS A 77 35.30 -30.28 12.25
C LYS A 77 36.26 -31.46 12.17
N ALA A 78 37.06 -31.56 11.11
CA ALA A 78 38.00 -32.67 10.94
C ALA A 78 39.07 -32.70 12.05
N ALA A 79 39.54 -31.52 12.47
CA ALA A 79 40.46 -31.39 13.60
C ALA A 79 39.80 -31.80 14.93
N ALA A 80 38.53 -31.45 15.13
CA ALA A 80 37.75 -31.88 16.29
C ALA A 80 37.55 -33.40 16.31
N ASP A 81 37.19 -34.02 15.18
CA ASP A 81 37.05 -35.47 15.07
C ASP A 81 38.38 -36.19 15.40
N ALA A 82 39.51 -35.65 14.94
CA ALA A 82 40.85 -36.17 15.26
C ALA A 82 41.27 -35.93 16.72
N ALA A 83 40.71 -34.90 17.37
CA ALA A 83 40.96 -34.56 18.78
C ALA A 83 40.01 -35.26 19.76
N LYS A 84 39.14 -36.17 19.28
CA LYS A 84 38.25 -36.95 20.13
C LYS A 84 39.06 -37.81 21.10
N GLY A 85 38.74 -37.74 22.38
CA GLY A 85 39.47 -38.46 23.41
C GLY A 85 39.36 -37.78 24.77
N ALA A 86 40.27 -38.12 25.68
CA ALA A 86 40.29 -37.54 27.03
C ALA A 86 40.30 -36.01 26.97
N THR A 87 39.49 -35.40 27.82
CA THR A 87 39.43 -33.94 27.98
C THR A 87 40.07 -33.54 29.31
N GLN A 88 40.36 -32.24 29.47
CA GLN A 88 40.81 -31.71 30.76
C GLN A 88 39.68 -31.56 31.79
N PHE A 89 38.43 -31.80 31.40
CA PHE A 89 37.25 -31.61 32.22
C PHE A 89 36.75 -32.95 32.77
N THR A 90 36.47 -33.01 34.06
CA THR A 90 36.12 -34.28 34.74
C THR A 90 34.75 -34.83 34.38
N ASP A 91 33.85 -33.99 33.88
CA ASP A 91 32.46 -34.30 33.51
C ASP A 91 32.26 -34.52 32.00
N VAL A 92 33.34 -34.52 31.21
CA VAL A 92 33.31 -34.82 29.77
C VAL A 92 34.10 -36.10 29.48
N PRO A 93 33.43 -37.27 29.45
CA PRO A 93 34.05 -38.54 29.10
C PRO A 93 34.73 -38.52 27.73
N ALA A 94 35.77 -39.35 27.54
CA ALA A 94 36.54 -39.38 26.30
C ALA A 94 35.70 -39.76 25.06
N ASP A 95 34.70 -40.62 25.27
CA ASP A 95 33.77 -41.11 24.25
C ASP A 95 32.59 -40.17 23.98
N HIS A 96 32.41 -39.13 24.81
CA HIS A 96 31.38 -38.10 24.60
C HIS A 96 31.48 -37.50 23.20
N TRP A 97 30.34 -37.33 22.52
CA TRP A 97 30.30 -36.91 21.12
C TRP A 97 31.00 -35.55 20.88
N ALA A 98 30.93 -34.66 21.87
CA ALA A 98 31.52 -33.32 21.81
C ALA A 98 32.98 -33.25 22.30
N SER A 99 33.58 -34.34 22.79
CA SER A 99 34.90 -34.28 23.47
C SER A 99 35.99 -33.67 22.59
N GLY A 100 36.00 -34.01 21.30
CA GLY A 100 36.91 -33.43 20.32
C GLY A 100 36.70 -31.93 20.08
N TYR A 101 35.45 -31.48 19.96
CA TYR A 101 35.12 -30.06 19.80
C TYR A 101 35.53 -29.24 21.02
N ILE A 102 35.25 -29.77 22.22
CA ILE A 102 35.62 -29.15 23.50
C ILE A 102 37.14 -29.06 23.63
N ASN A 103 37.88 -30.11 23.26
CA ASN A 103 39.34 -30.12 23.25
C ASN A 103 39.93 -29.03 22.34
N ILE A 104 39.42 -28.91 21.10
CA ILE A 104 39.86 -27.86 20.17
C ILE A 104 39.52 -26.47 20.72
N ALA A 105 38.26 -26.25 21.10
CA ALA A 105 37.81 -24.94 21.59
C ALA A 105 38.57 -24.50 22.84
N SER A 106 38.88 -25.42 23.75
CA SER A 106 39.64 -25.12 24.96
C SER A 106 41.12 -24.86 24.66
N LYS A 107 41.73 -25.64 23.76
CA LYS A 107 43.12 -25.42 23.31
C LYS A 107 43.31 -24.06 22.62
N LEU A 108 42.30 -23.61 21.88
CA LEU A 108 42.29 -22.30 21.23
C LEU A 108 41.89 -21.15 22.17
N GLY A 109 41.50 -21.45 23.41
CA GLY A 109 41.11 -20.45 24.41
C GLY A 109 39.74 -19.83 24.17
N TYR A 110 38.88 -20.46 23.38
CA TYR A 110 37.52 -20.00 23.10
C TYR A 110 36.58 -20.33 24.25
N VAL A 111 36.68 -21.53 24.82
CA VAL A 111 35.90 -21.96 25.98
C VAL A 111 36.76 -22.19 27.20
N ASN A 112 36.20 -21.84 28.36
CA ASN A 112 36.72 -22.17 29.68
C ASN A 112 35.76 -23.11 30.40
N GLY A 113 36.27 -23.89 31.36
CA GLY A 113 35.44 -24.67 32.29
C GLY A 113 34.73 -23.78 33.32
N MET A 114 33.94 -24.39 34.19
CA MET A 114 33.13 -23.71 35.22
C MET A 114 33.95 -23.25 36.45
N GLY A 115 35.27 -23.51 36.46
CA GLY A 115 36.19 -23.14 37.55
C GLY A 115 36.41 -24.24 38.60
N ASP A 116 35.60 -25.29 38.60
CA ASP A 116 35.66 -26.45 39.50
C ASP A 116 36.27 -27.71 38.83
N GLY A 117 36.82 -27.56 37.63
CA GLY A 117 37.32 -28.67 36.81
C GLY A 117 36.27 -29.29 35.88
N THR A 118 35.03 -28.80 35.87
CA THR A 118 33.97 -29.24 34.96
C THR A 118 33.78 -28.31 33.76
N PHE A 119 33.13 -28.82 32.70
CA PHE A 119 32.70 -28.05 31.53
C PHE A 119 31.20 -27.77 31.51
N ALA A 120 30.41 -28.64 32.14
CA ALA A 120 28.95 -28.70 32.10
C ALA A 120 28.38 -28.86 30.68
N PRO A 121 28.68 -29.97 29.96
CA PRO A 121 28.36 -30.12 28.54
C PRO A 121 26.85 -30.08 28.23
N ASN A 122 26.02 -30.56 29.16
CA ASN A 122 24.56 -30.61 29.01
C ASN A 122 23.83 -29.41 29.63
N ALA A 123 24.57 -28.50 30.29
CA ALA A 123 23.95 -27.27 30.80
C ALA A 123 23.62 -26.33 29.63
N PRO A 124 22.54 -25.56 29.72
CA PRO A 124 22.24 -24.55 28.72
C PRO A 124 23.33 -23.48 28.70
N VAL A 125 23.62 -22.95 27.51
CA VAL A 125 24.46 -21.75 27.38
C VAL A 125 23.61 -20.52 27.72
N THR A 126 24.16 -19.58 28.48
CA THR A 126 23.50 -18.28 28.68
C THR A 126 23.74 -17.35 27.49
N TYR A 127 22.90 -16.33 27.32
CA TYR A 127 23.01 -15.37 26.22
C TYR A 127 24.41 -14.74 26.13
N GLU A 128 24.93 -14.21 27.23
CA GLU A 128 26.24 -13.58 27.27
C GLU A 128 27.39 -14.58 27.06
N GLN A 129 27.21 -15.85 27.45
CA GLN A 129 28.18 -16.91 27.15
C GLN A 129 28.18 -17.22 25.65
N ALA A 130 27.01 -17.18 25.00
CA ALA A 130 26.89 -17.42 23.57
C ALA A 130 27.65 -16.34 22.77
N VAL A 131 27.34 -15.07 23.05
CA VAL A 131 28.01 -13.90 22.46
C VAL A 131 29.53 -13.96 22.71
N THR A 132 29.95 -14.23 23.94
CA THR A 132 31.38 -14.29 24.28
C THR A 132 32.13 -15.32 23.45
N LEU A 133 31.55 -16.50 23.21
CA LEU A 133 32.21 -17.55 22.44
C LEU A 133 32.32 -17.18 20.96
N ILE A 134 31.28 -16.57 20.38
CA ILE A 134 31.30 -16.05 19.00
C ILE A 134 32.39 -14.99 18.84
N MET A 135 32.40 -13.98 19.72
CA MET A 135 33.39 -12.90 19.67
C MET A 135 34.83 -13.40 19.84
N ARG A 136 35.03 -14.45 20.65
CA ARG A 136 36.33 -15.12 20.76
C ARG A 136 36.73 -15.83 19.47
N ALA A 137 35.79 -16.51 18.80
CA ALA A 137 36.04 -17.16 17.52
C ALA A 137 36.36 -16.15 16.41
N LEU A 138 35.72 -14.97 16.44
CA LEU A 138 36.02 -13.82 15.58
C LEU A 138 37.37 -13.14 15.91
N GLY A 139 38.00 -13.48 17.04
CA GLY A 139 39.30 -12.94 17.44
C GLY A 139 39.25 -11.68 18.31
N TYR A 140 38.07 -11.15 18.60
CA TYR A 140 37.87 -9.88 19.33
C TYR A 140 38.10 -9.95 20.84
N LYS A 141 38.62 -11.08 21.36
CA LYS A 141 38.91 -11.21 22.80
C LYS A 141 39.73 -10.03 23.37
N PRO A 142 40.85 -9.59 22.77
CA PRO A 142 41.64 -8.49 23.31
C PRO A 142 40.83 -7.18 23.36
N ALA A 143 40.15 -6.84 22.27
CA ALA A 143 39.34 -5.63 22.16
C ALA A 143 38.14 -5.61 23.13
N ALA A 144 37.57 -6.78 23.46
CA ALA A 144 36.54 -6.91 24.47
C ALA A 144 37.10 -6.81 25.90
N GLU A 145 38.30 -7.34 26.16
CA GLU A 145 38.98 -7.22 27.46
C GLU A 145 39.31 -5.75 27.79
N ASP A 146 39.75 -4.97 26.80
CA ASP A 146 40.01 -3.53 26.95
C ASP A 146 38.72 -2.72 27.23
N ARG A 147 37.56 -3.23 26.81
CA ARG A 147 36.22 -2.65 27.06
C ARG A 147 35.56 -3.17 28.35
N GLY A 148 36.34 -3.68 29.31
CA GLY A 148 35.82 -4.15 30.60
C GLY A 148 35.51 -5.65 30.66
N GLY A 149 35.84 -6.40 29.61
CA GLY A 149 35.83 -7.86 29.61
C GLY A 149 34.45 -8.50 29.78
N TYR A 150 34.41 -9.70 30.34
CA TYR A 150 33.19 -10.48 30.44
C TYR A 150 32.21 -9.96 31.53
N PRO A 151 30.89 -9.84 31.24
CA PRO A 151 30.26 -10.02 29.92
C PRO A 151 30.17 -8.72 29.09
N LEU A 152 30.22 -7.55 29.74
CA LEU A 152 29.81 -6.28 29.15
C LEU A 152 30.66 -5.84 27.95
N GLY A 153 31.99 -5.99 28.02
CA GLY A 153 32.88 -5.62 26.91
C GLY A 153 32.68 -6.50 25.67
N TYR A 154 32.26 -7.76 25.85
CA TYR A 154 31.90 -8.63 24.73
C TYR A 154 30.55 -8.27 24.13
N LEU A 155 29.56 -7.95 24.96
CA LEU A 155 28.23 -7.56 24.49
C LEU A 155 28.28 -6.22 23.75
N ALA A 156 28.96 -5.22 24.30
CA ALA A 156 29.12 -3.92 23.65
C ALA A 156 29.83 -4.03 22.31
N LEU A 157 30.85 -4.90 22.21
CA LEU A 157 31.55 -5.11 20.95
C LEU A 157 30.77 -5.99 19.97
N ALA A 158 29.94 -6.91 20.44
CA ALA A 158 29.07 -7.69 19.59
C ALA A 158 27.99 -6.81 18.94
N ASP A 159 27.45 -5.87 19.72
CA ASP A 159 26.51 -4.84 19.26
C ASP A 159 27.17 -3.90 18.24
N GLU A 160 28.37 -3.38 18.50
CA GLU A 160 29.15 -2.57 17.55
C GLU A 160 29.43 -3.29 16.22
N LYS A 161 29.45 -4.63 16.22
CA LYS A 161 29.71 -5.46 15.03
C LYS A 161 28.45 -6.12 14.48
N ASP A 162 27.27 -5.67 14.90
CA ASP A 162 25.96 -6.16 14.45
C ASP A 162 25.74 -7.67 14.69
N VAL A 163 26.56 -8.31 15.55
CA VAL A 163 26.40 -9.73 15.92
C VAL A 163 25.08 -9.94 16.68
N THR A 164 24.58 -8.90 17.37
CA THR A 164 23.33 -8.92 18.12
C THR A 164 22.14 -8.33 17.37
N ASP A 165 22.29 -7.97 16.10
CA ASP A 165 21.21 -7.41 15.30
C ASP A 165 19.99 -8.35 15.21
N GLY A 166 18.78 -7.81 15.42
CA GLY A 166 17.54 -8.58 15.48
C GLY A 166 17.42 -9.61 16.62
N VAL A 167 18.29 -9.56 17.65
CA VAL A 167 18.34 -10.56 18.73
C VAL A 167 17.86 -10.04 20.09
N ASP A 168 16.75 -10.59 20.58
CA ASP A 168 16.16 -10.29 21.89
C ASP A 168 16.77 -11.15 23.03
N GLY A 169 18.06 -10.95 23.31
CA GLY A 169 18.77 -11.69 24.35
C GLY A 169 18.68 -11.09 25.75
N VAL A 170 18.58 -11.93 26.78
CA VAL A 170 18.59 -11.50 28.20
C VAL A 170 19.81 -12.04 28.94
N ILE A 171 20.63 -11.13 29.49
CA ILE A 171 21.83 -11.48 30.25
C ILE A 171 21.46 -12.35 31.47
N GLY A 172 22.20 -13.44 31.66
CA GLY A 172 22.03 -14.38 32.76
C GLY A 172 20.97 -15.45 32.52
N LEU A 173 20.16 -15.32 31.46
CA LEU A 173 19.19 -16.35 31.07
C LEU A 173 19.77 -17.30 30.02
N ALA A 174 19.23 -18.52 30.00
CA ALA A 174 19.55 -19.51 28.98
C ALA A 174 19.11 -19.02 27.60
N ALA A 175 20.00 -19.10 26.62
CA ALA A 175 19.70 -18.66 25.26
C ALA A 175 18.91 -19.74 24.50
N PRO A 176 17.72 -19.42 23.97
CA PRO A 176 17.02 -20.27 23.01
C PRO A 176 17.89 -20.58 21.79
N ARG A 177 17.70 -21.76 21.21
CA ARG A 177 18.47 -22.24 20.06
C ARG A 177 18.27 -21.35 18.83
N GLY A 178 17.08 -20.80 18.63
CA GLY A 178 16.79 -19.83 17.57
C GLY A 178 17.59 -18.54 17.73
N ILE A 179 17.64 -17.98 18.94
CA ILE A 179 18.49 -16.82 19.27
C ILE A 179 19.96 -17.11 18.96
N VAL A 180 20.44 -18.27 19.36
CA VAL A 180 21.84 -18.66 19.14
C VAL A 180 22.13 -18.92 17.66
N ALA A 181 21.16 -19.39 16.88
CA ALA A 181 21.26 -19.50 15.43
C ALA A 181 21.41 -18.11 14.80
N GLN A 182 20.57 -17.14 15.18
CA GLN A 182 20.65 -15.77 14.68
C GLN A 182 22.02 -15.13 14.99
N LEU A 183 22.49 -15.23 16.25
CA LEU A 183 23.82 -14.71 16.64
C LEU A 183 24.95 -15.34 15.81
N LEU A 184 24.87 -16.66 15.56
CA LEU A 184 25.85 -17.37 14.74
C LEU A 184 25.79 -16.90 13.28
N ASP A 185 24.60 -16.72 12.74
CA ASP A 185 24.39 -16.29 11.36
C ASP A 185 24.92 -14.88 11.11
N ASN A 186 24.52 -13.91 11.94
CA ASN A 186 25.03 -12.53 11.89
C ASN A 186 26.57 -12.52 11.96
N SER A 187 27.17 -13.42 12.75
CA SER A 187 28.63 -13.49 12.89
C SER A 187 29.38 -14.01 11.66
N LEU A 188 28.68 -14.63 10.70
CA LEU A 188 29.33 -15.23 9.52
C LEU A 188 30.03 -14.18 8.65
N ASP A 189 29.47 -12.97 8.60
CA ASP A 189 29.89 -11.87 7.73
C ASP A 189 30.77 -10.84 8.45
N VAL A 190 30.92 -10.96 9.77
CA VAL A 190 31.75 -10.06 10.57
C VAL A 190 33.25 -10.25 10.27
N LYS A 191 33.94 -9.14 10.01
CA LYS A 191 35.40 -9.11 9.85
C LYS A 191 36.10 -9.66 11.09
N MET A 192 37.01 -10.59 10.88
CA MET A 192 37.78 -11.21 11.95
C MET A 192 38.94 -10.32 12.39
N MET A 193 39.16 -10.22 13.69
CA MET A 193 40.32 -9.56 14.28
C MET A 193 41.51 -10.53 14.35
N VAL A 194 42.67 -10.09 13.84
CA VAL A 194 43.90 -10.87 13.78
C VAL A 194 45.05 -10.15 14.48
N GLN A 195 45.97 -10.91 15.05
CA GLN A 195 47.19 -10.34 15.61
C GLN A 195 48.19 -10.03 14.48
N THR A 196 48.59 -8.78 14.35
CA THR A 196 49.55 -8.30 13.33
C THR A 196 50.95 -8.07 13.90
N GLY A 197 51.04 -7.65 15.17
CA GLY A 197 52.31 -7.40 15.88
C GLY A 197 52.83 -8.59 16.70
N TYR A 198 54.15 -8.72 16.82
CA TYR A 198 54.83 -9.76 17.62
C TYR A 198 55.74 -9.13 18.70
N GLY A 199 55.95 -9.82 19.82
CA GLY A 199 56.78 -9.35 20.94
C GLY A 199 55.96 -8.80 22.11
N ASP A 200 56.53 -7.88 22.88
CA ASP A 200 55.91 -7.30 24.09
C ASP A 200 54.72 -6.36 23.77
N LEU A 201 54.59 -5.92 22.51
CA LEU A 201 53.49 -5.11 22.00
C LEU A 201 52.69 -5.92 20.98
N LYS A 202 51.74 -6.74 21.46
CA LYS A 202 50.77 -7.39 20.57
C LYS A 202 49.86 -6.32 19.98
N GLN A 203 49.82 -6.24 18.66
CA GLN A 203 48.90 -5.38 17.91
C GLN A 203 47.84 -6.26 17.26
N TYR A 204 46.61 -5.77 17.23
CA TYR A 204 45.46 -6.45 16.68
C TYR A 204 44.75 -5.52 15.70
N GLU A 205 44.42 -6.05 14.53
CA GLU A 205 43.73 -5.30 13.47
C GLU A 205 42.62 -6.18 12.89
N GLU A 206 41.57 -5.54 12.40
CA GLU A 206 40.56 -6.24 11.61
C GLU A 206 41.15 -6.67 10.26
N SER A 207 40.85 -7.90 9.87
CA SER A 207 41.22 -8.44 8.56
C SER A 207 40.02 -8.44 7.63
N ASP A 208 40.26 -8.53 6.33
CA ASP A 208 39.19 -8.69 5.32
C ASP A 208 38.59 -10.11 5.28
N LYS A 209 38.93 -10.97 6.24
CA LYS A 209 38.40 -12.35 6.32
C LYS A 209 37.25 -12.41 7.31
N THR A 210 36.24 -13.21 6.99
CA THR A 210 35.10 -13.50 7.87
C THR A 210 35.09 -14.98 8.31
N LEU A 211 34.09 -15.38 9.11
CA LEU A 211 33.87 -16.81 9.38
C LEU A 211 33.39 -17.56 8.13
N LEU A 212 32.65 -16.89 7.25
CA LEU A 212 32.24 -17.46 5.96
C LEU A 212 33.46 -17.83 5.09
N ASP A 213 34.52 -17.01 5.06
CA ASP A 213 35.78 -17.33 4.37
C ASP A 213 36.46 -18.60 4.91
N LYS A 214 36.19 -18.99 6.16
CA LYS A 214 36.80 -20.19 6.77
C LYS A 214 36.14 -21.48 6.30
N LEU A 215 34.85 -21.43 5.91
CA LEU A 215 34.01 -22.60 5.64
C LEU A 215 34.39 -23.38 4.37
N GLY A 216 35.38 -22.91 3.60
CA GLY A 216 35.91 -23.64 2.44
C GLY A 216 34.91 -23.73 1.28
N LEU A 217 34.04 -22.74 1.16
CA LEU A 217 33.09 -22.60 0.05
C LEU A 217 33.85 -22.19 -1.22
N SER A 218 33.39 -22.64 -2.39
CA SER A 218 33.85 -22.06 -3.66
C SER A 218 33.25 -20.66 -3.82
N THR A 219 34.02 -19.73 -4.39
CA THR A 219 33.55 -18.36 -4.59
C THR A 219 33.60 -18.02 -6.06
N VAL A 220 32.52 -17.43 -6.57
CA VAL A 220 32.40 -17.00 -7.97
C VAL A 220 32.15 -15.50 -7.97
N GLU A 221 33.02 -14.74 -8.62
CA GLU A 221 32.76 -13.32 -8.89
C GLU A 221 31.96 -13.23 -10.20
N ALA A 222 30.80 -12.58 -10.17
CA ALA A 222 29.89 -12.56 -11.30
C ALA A 222 29.08 -11.25 -11.37
N GLN A 223 28.58 -10.92 -12.55
CA GLN A 223 27.56 -9.91 -12.74
C GLN A 223 26.19 -10.60 -12.85
N VAL A 224 25.23 -10.18 -12.05
CA VAL A 224 23.87 -10.73 -12.11
C VAL A 224 23.19 -10.29 -13.40
N VAL A 225 22.54 -11.22 -14.09
CA VAL A 225 21.79 -10.98 -15.33
C VAL A 225 20.31 -10.90 -15.05
N SER A 226 19.77 -11.86 -14.29
CA SER A 226 18.37 -11.91 -13.89
C SER A 226 18.22 -12.68 -12.59
N VAL A 227 17.17 -12.35 -11.84
CA VAL A 227 16.74 -13.07 -10.63
C VAL A 227 15.33 -13.59 -10.83
N ASP A 228 15.06 -14.80 -10.34
CA ASP A 228 13.73 -15.37 -10.21
C ASP A 228 13.50 -15.61 -8.70
N THR A 229 12.75 -14.70 -8.08
CA THR A 229 12.50 -14.70 -6.63
C THR A 229 11.64 -15.86 -6.18
N ASP A 230 10.80 -16.38 -7.06
CA ASP A 230 9.84 -17.45 -6.75
C ASP A 230 10.51 -18.81 -6.87
N LYS A 231 11.29 -19.02 -7.94
CA LYS A 231 12.07 -20.24 -8.14
C LYS A 231 13.37 -20.26 -7.32
N LYS A 232 13.74 -19.13 -6.72
CA LYS A 232 15.02 -18.93 -6.01
C LYS A 232 16.19 -19.25 -6.93
N GLU A 233 16.17 -18.70 -8.13
CA GLU A 233 17.19 -18.91 -9.16
C GLU A 233 17.84 -17.58 -9.53
N ILE A 234 19.15 -17.61 -9.75
CA ILE A 234 19.92 -16.45 -10.20
C ILE A 234 20.74 -16.83 -11.42
N VAL A 235 20.63 -16.02 -12.46
CA VAL A 235 21.43 -16.15 -13.68
C VAL A 235 22.50 -15.09 -13.63
N VAL A 236 23.75 -15.48 -13.82
CA VAL A 236 24.90 -14.58 -13.73
C VAL A 236 25.83 -14.76 -14.92
N ASN A 237 26.63 -13.74 -15.22
CA ASN A 237 27.81 -13.84 -16.05
C ASN A 237 29.03 -13.90 -15.14
N GLU A 238 29.68 -15.05 -15.04
CA GLU A 238 30.90 -15.22 -14.26
C GLU A 238 32.07 -14.45 -14.88
N LYS A 239 32.96 -13.99 -14.00
CA LYS A 239 34.18 -13.28 -14.37
C LYS A 239 35.25 -14.26 -14.84
N LYS A 240 35.62 -14.17 -16.12
CA LYS A 240 36.72 -14.95 -16.73
C LYS A 240 37.65 -14.01 -17.50
N ASP A 241 38.95 -14.18 -17.30
CA ASP A 241 39.99 -13.35 -17.94
C ASP A 241 39.76 -11.82 -17.77
N GLY A 242 39.16 -11.42 -16.65
CA GLY A 242 38.86 -10.02 -16.33
C GLY A 242 37.50 -9.50 -16.82
N ALA A 243 36.70 -10.30 -17.53
CA ALA A 243 35.40 -9.90 -18.08
C ALA A 243 34.25 -10.83 -17.65
N TYR A 244 33.05 -10.27 -17.43
CA TYR A 244 31.83 -11.01 -17.09
C TYR A 244 31.18 -11.56 -18.37
N THR A 245 31.46 -12.83 -18.70
CA THR A 245 31.11 -13.38 -20.02
C THR A 245 30.56 -14.80 -20.01
N GLU A 246 30.77 -15.57 -18.94
CA GLU A 246 30.36 -16.97 -18.86
C GLU A 246 29.00 -17.07 -18.16
N LYS A 247 27.93 -17.28 -18.93
CA LYS A 247 26.57 -17.33 -18.40
C LYS A 247 26.34 -18.65 -17.66
N GLU A 248 26.00 -18.56 -16.39
CA GLU A 248 25.68 -19.71 -15.52
C GLU A 248 24.40 -19.44 -14.73
N GLU A 249 23.73 -20.51 -14.33
CA GLU A 249 22.49 -20.48 -13.57
C GLU A 249 22.67 -21.22 -12.25
N TYR A 250 22.25 -20.58 -11.16
CA TYR A 250 22.40 -21.09 -9.82
C TYR A 250 21.06 -21.13 -9.11
N LYS A 251 20.83 -22.24 -8.38
CA LYS A 251 19.84 -22.25 -7.31
C LYS A 251 20.39 -21.52 -6.10
N VAL A 252 19.52 -20.76 -5.46
CA VAL A 252 19.84 -19.93 -4.29
C VAL A 252 19.21 -20.57 -3.06
N LEU A 253 19.86 -20.41 -1.91
CA LEU A 253 19.30 -20.84 -0.63
C LEU A 253 18.13 -19.94 -0.23
N ASP A 254 17.13 -20.56 0.38
CA ASP A 254 16.00 -19.83 0.96
C ASP A 254 16.50 -18.84 2.03
N GLY A 255 15.87 -17.67 2.09
CA GLY A 255 16.27 -16.57 2.97
C GLY A 255 17.31 -15.58 2.40
N ILE A 256 17.90 -15.86 1.23
CA ILE A 256 18.76 -14.88 0.55
C ILE A 256 17.88 -13.89 -0.22
N LYS A 257 17.93 -12.60 0.16
CA LYS A 257 17.23 -11.52 -0.58
C LYS A 257 17.84 -11.37 -1.97
N LEU A 258 17.02 -11.67 -2.99
CA LEU A 258 17.41 -11.55 -4.40
C LEU A 258 16.93 -10.24 -5.04
N ALA A 259 15.92 -9.59 -4.45
CA ALA A 259 15.38 -8.33 -4.94
C ALA A 259 16.49 -7.28 -5.09
N GLY A 260 16.47 -6.58 -6.23
CA GLY A 260 17.43 -5.52 -6.53
C GLY A 260 18.82 -5.97 -7.04
N LEU A 261 19.16 -7.27 -7.01
CA LEU A 261 20.50 -7.73 -7.38
C LEU A 261 20.82 -7.69 -8.88
N GLU A 262 19.86 -7.51 -9.77
CA GLU A 262 20.12 -7.52 -11.22
C GLU A 262 21.16 -6.46 -11.65
N ASN A 263 22.06 -6.85 -12.54
CA ASN A 263 23.27 -6.10 -12.95
C ASN A 263 24.30 -5.83 -11.85
N ALA A 264 24.00 -6.13 -10.58
CA ALA A 264 24.97 -5.98 -9.50
C ALA A 264 26.17 -6.91 -9.73
N ILE A 265 27.34 -6.44 -9.33
CA ILE A 265 28.54 -7.27 -9.23
C ILE A 265 28.49 -7.93 -7.87
N VAL A 266 28.58 -9.26 -7.86
CA VAL A 266 28.44 -10.08 -6.65
C VAL A 266 29.59 -11.07 -6.54
N LYS A 267 29.89 -11.47 -5.31
CA LYS A 267 30.65 -12.67 -4.98
C LYS A 267 29.65 -13.71 -4.47
N LEU A 268 29.39 -14.72 -5.27
CA LEU A 268 28.56 -15.87 -4.90
C LEU A 268 29.39 -16.86 -4.10
N TRP A 269 28.83 -17.37 -3.01
CA TRP A 269 29.42 -18.43 -2.21
C TRP A 269 28.70 -19.74 -2.52
N VAL A 270 29.35 -20.59 -3.30
CA VAL A 270 28.76 -21.78 -3.88
C VAL A 270 29.26 -23.02 -3.16
N LYS A 271 28.37 -23.98 -2.93
CA LYS A 271 28.71 -25.33 -2.49
C LYS A 271 27.82 -26.34 -3.21
N SER A 272 28.44 -27.30 -3.88
CA SER A 272 27.72 -28.33 -4.65
C SER A 272 26.72 -27.76 -5.68
N GLY A 273 27.06 -26.64 -6.32
CA GLY A 273 26.22 -25.99 -7.34
C GLY A 273 25.05 -25.16 -6.81
N LYS A 274 24.91 -24.97 -5.49
CA LYS A 274 23.94 -24.07 -4.88
C LYS A 274 24.63 -22.86 -4.26
N VAL A 275 24.08 -21.66 -4.45
CA VAL A 275 24.50 -20.42 -3.79
C VAL A 275 23.97 -20.43 -2.37
N LEU A 276 24.88 -20.36 -1.40
CA LEU A 276 24.57 -20.36 0.03
C LEU A 276 24.71 -18.97 0.66
N ASP A 277 25.33 -18.05 -0.05
CA ASP A 277 25.44 -16.65 0.34
C ASP A 277 25.79 -15.79 -0.89
N ILE A 278 25.41 -14.51 -0.85
CA ILE A 278 25.74 -13.52 -1.89
C ILE A 278 26.32 -12.29 -1.19
N THR A 279 27.58 -12.00 -1.46
CA THR A 279 28.17 -10.71 -1.07
C THR A 279 28.09 -9.75 -2.26
N VAL A 280 27.31 -8.68 -2.14
CA VAL A 280 27.28 -7.63 -3.16
C VAL A 280 28.60 -6.85 -3.12
N LYS A 281 29.26 -6.76 -4.27
CA LYS A 281 30.55 -6.07 -4.45
C LYS A 281 30.39 -4.67 -5.03
N SER A 282 29.38 -4.47 -5.86
CA SER A 282 28.99 -3.16 -6.38
C SER A 282 28.10 -2.42 -5.38
N THR A 283 28.10 -1.09 -5.43
CA THR A 283 27.06 -0.30 -4.77
C THR A 283 25.90 -0.10 -5.75
N VAL A 284 24.67 -0.41 -5.34
CA VAL A 284 23.47 -0.14 -6.14
C VAL A 284 22.78 1.09 -5.56
N LYS A 285 22.42 2.04 -6.42
CA LYS A 285 21.72 3.28 -6.06
C LYS A 285 20.45 3.41 -6.88
N TYR A 286 19.42 3.98 -6.27
CA TYR A 286 18.18 4.33 -6.93
C TYR A 286 17.90 5.81 -6.68
N ASP A 287 17.88 6.61 -7.75
CA ASP A 287 17.67 8.05 -7.64
C ASP A 287 17.27 8.65 -8.99
N TYR A 288 16.74 9.87 -8.99
CA TYR A 288 16.55 10.65 -10.21
C TYR A 288 17.87 11.26 -10.69
N ILE A 289 18.05 11.26 -12.01
CA ILE A 289 19.18 11.90 -12.67
C ILE A 289 18.95 13.41 -12.66
N ALA A 290 19.63 14.17 -11.79
CA ALA A 290 19.50 15.62 -11.76
C ALA A 290 20.23 16.30 -12.93
N LYS A 291 21.46 15.86 -13.22
CA LYS A 291 22.31 16.45 -14.27
C LYS A 291 23.14 15.38 -14.95
N ILE A 292 23.48 15.63 -16.20
CA ILE A 292 24.39 14.80 -17.01
C ILE A 292 25.50 15.72 -17.51
N ASN A 293 26.76 15.37 -17.26
CA ASN A 293 27.93 16.19 -17.57
C ASN A 293 27.79 17.63 -17.05
N GLY A 294 27.24 17.77 -15.84
CA GLY A 294 27.00 19.08 -15.19
C GLY A 294 25.82 19.93 -15.71
N ASP A 295 25.09 19.50 -16.74
CA ASP A 295 23.97 20.22 -17.35
C ASP A 295 22.63 19.45 -17.24
N THR A 296 21.49 20.15 -17.34
CA THR A 296 20.12 19.57 -17.38
C THR A 296 19.68 19.35 -18.83
N LYS A 297 20.35 18.44 -19.55
CA LYS A 297 20.09 18.16 -20.98
C LYS A 297 20.20 16.66 -21.29
N ASP A 298 19.78 16.30 -22.49
CA ASP A 298 19.97 14.99 -23.10
C ASP A 298 21.38 14.85 -23.71
N VAL A 299 22.06 13.74 -23.40
CA VAL A 299 23.44 13.46 -23.85
C VAL A 299 23.51 12.09 -24.50
N GLU A 300 24.17 12.01 -25.64
CA GLU A 300 24.44 10.73 -26.33
C GLU A 300 25.29 9.81 -25.46
N VAL A 301 25.00 8.51 -25.45
CA VAL A 301 25.67 7.53 -24.58
C VAL A 301 27.19 7.57 -24.74
N GLU A 302 27.71 7.73 -25.95
CA GLU A 302 29.16 7.81 -26.20
C GLU A 302 29.85 9.04 -25.59
N LYS A 303 29.08 10.06 -25.19
CA LYS A 303 29.57 11.33 -24.63
C LYS A 303 29.31 11.45 -23.12
N LEU A 304 28.79 10.42 -22.48
CA LEU A 304 28.55 10.44 -21.04
C LEU A 304 29.89 10.44 -20.29
N GLU A 305 30.06 11.42 -19.41
CA GLU A 305 31.25 11.57 -18.56
C GLU A 305 30.88 11.42 -17.09
N ASP A 306 29.79 12.08 -16.66
CA ASP A 306 29.31 12.03 -15.28
C ASP A 306 27.78 12.15 -15.17
N ILE A 307 27.25 11.69 -14.04
CA ILE A 307 25.84 11.88 -13.66
C ILE A 307 25.77 12.40 -12.23
N LYS A 308 24.97 13.43 -12.02
CA LYS A 308 24.56 13.91 -10.69
C LYS A 308 23.21 13.30 -10.31
N LEU A 309 23.14 12.69 -9.14
CA LEU A 309 21.90 12.19 -8.55
C LEU A 309 21.18 13.29 -7.76
N LEU A 310 19.86 13.30 -7.85
CA LEU A 310 19.01 14.37 -7.32
C LEU A 310 18.99 14.37 -5.79
N ASN A 311 18.47 13.30 -5.19
CA ASN A 311 18.26 13.22 -3.74
C ASN A 311 19.59 13.11 -2.98
N GLU A 312 20.57 12.36 -3.52
CA GLU A 312 21.90 12.29 -2.88
C GLU A 312 22.73 13.57 -3.12
N GLY A 313 22.45 14.32 -4.19
CA GLY A 313 23.18 15.54 -4.55
C GLY A 313 24.64 15.29 -4.97
N LYS A 314 25.06 14.03 -5.16
CA LYS A 314 26.42 13.64 -5.53
C LYS A 314 26.55 13.35 -7.02
N THR A 315 27.75 13.60 -7.54
CA THR A 315 28.14 13.29 -8.91
C THR A 315 29.02 12.05 -8.93
N TYR A 316 28.78 11.17 -9.90
CA TYR A 316 29.53 9.95 -10.12
C TYR A 316 30.03 9.91 -11.57
N ASP A 317 31.28 9.47 -11.73
CA ASP A 317 31.92 9.34 -13.03
C ASP A 317 31.42 8.09 -13.75
N ILE A 318 31.32 8.15 -15.07
CA ILE A 318 30.95 7.03 -15.92
C ILE A 318 32.19 6.18 -16.18
N ALA A 319 32.08 4.85 -16.13
CA ALA A 319 33.20 3.98 -16.45
C ALA A 319 33.60 4.11 -17.93
N LEU A 320 34.86 4.49 -18.18
CA LEU A 320 35.47 4.64 -19.50
C LEU A 320 36.59 3.63 -19.73
N ASN A 321 36.98 3.40 -20.98
CA ASN A 321 38.23 2.69 -21.32
C ASN A 321 39.39 3.66 -21.61
N ASP A 322 40.59 3.14 -21.89
CA ASP A 322 41.82 3.92 -22.18
C ASP A 322 41.72 4.96 -23.32
N LYS A 323 40.60 4.97 -24.06
CA LYS A 323 40.33 5.93 -25.14
C LYS A 323 39.14 6.83 -24.82
N ASP A 324 38.79 6.97 -23.54
CA ASP A 324 37.66 7.74 -23.04
C ASP A 324 36.31 7.30 -23.64
N LYS A 325 36.22 6.05 -24.11
CA LYS A 325 34.94 5.50 -24.61
C LYS A 325 34.16 4.89 -23.44
N VAL A 326 32.90 5.29 -23.32
CA VAL A 326 31.93 4.74 -22.37
C VAL A 326 31.82 3.23 -22.53
N ILE A 327 32.06 2.51 -21.43
CA ILE A 327 31.85 1.06 -21.34
C ILE A 327 30.68 0.68 -20.42
N ALA A 328 30.13 1.65 -19.69
CA ALA A 328 28.93 1.46 -18.90
C ALA A 328 27.77 0.99 -19.78
N LYS A 329 27.01 -0.01 -19.32
CA LYS A 329 25.80 -0.45 -20.02
C LYS A 329 24.66 0.49 -19.66
N VAL A 330 24.09 1.15 -20.66
CA VAL A 330 22.98 2.09 -20.47
C VAL A 330 21.71 1.47 -21.04
N TYR A 331 20.65 1.49 -20.25
CA TYR A 331 19.32 1.04 -20.62
C TYR A 331 18.33 2.16 -20.37
N LYS A 332 17.34 2.28 -21.25
CA LYS A 332 16.17 3.12 -21.04
C LYS A 332 14.93 2.27 -21.23
N ASP A 333 14.03 2.28 -20.26
CA ASP A 333 12.75 1.58 -20.35
C ASP A 333 12.91 0.07 -20.67
N GLY A 334 13.96 -0.54 -20.11
CA GLY A 334 14.31 -1.95 -20.30
C GLY A 334 15.06 -2.28 -21.60
N SER A 335 15.19 -1.34 -22.53
CA SER A 335 15.94 -1.52 -23.77
C SER A 335 17.35 -0.97 -23.64
N LYS A 336 18.35 -1.74 -24.09
CA LYS A 336 19.74 -1.27 -24.10
C LYS A 336 19.87 -0.14 -25.13
N LEU A 337 20.45 0.98 -24.72
CA LEU A 337 20.74 2.10 -25.62
C LEU A 337 22.00 1.82 -26.45
N ASP A 338 21.94 2.20 -27.72
CA ASP A 338 23.11 2.26 -28.60
C ASP A 338 23.96 3.52 -28.33
N ASP A 339 25.20 3.54 -28.85
CA ASP A 339 26.20 4.58 -28.57
C ASP A 339 25.72 6.01 -28.94
N ASP A 340 24.84 6.14 -29.95
CA ASP A 340 24.29 7.41 -30.46
C ASP A 340 22.92 7.78 -29.86
N GLU A 341 22.30 6.88 -29.08
CA GLU A 341 21.07 7.19 -28.38
C GLU A 341 21.33 8.03 -27.13
N LYS A 342 20.30 8.73 -26.65
CA LYS A 342 20.45 9.74 -25.61
C LYS A 342 19.84 9.34 -24.28
N LEU A 343 20.58 9.62 -23.21
CA LEU A 343 20.10 9.62 -21.84
C LEU A 343 19.66 11.03 -21.45
N THR A 344 18.59 11.17 -20.68
CA THR A 344 17.97 12.47 -20.34
C THR A 344 17.94 12.66 -18.82
N SER A 345 18.22 13.89 -18.35
CA SER A 345 17.98 14.26 -16.94
C SER A 345 16.49 14.20 -16.60
N GLY A 346 16.16 13.93 -15.34
CA GLY A 346 14.79 13.78 -14.84
C GLY A 346 14.27 12.33 -14.86
N LEU A 347 15.00 11.40 -15.48
CA LEU A 347 14.70 9.98 -15.42
C LEU A 347 15.06 9.40 -14.06
N PHE A 348 14.23 8.48 -13.56
CA PHE A 348 14.55 7.66 -12.40
C PHE A 348 15.53 6.56 -12.82
N ALA A 349 16.63 6.37 -12.10
CA ALA A 349 17.68 5.45 -12.50
C ALA A 349 18.08 4.49 -11.38
N LYS A 350 18.19 3.21 -11.74
CA LYS A 350 19.01 2.23 -11.02
C LYS A 350 20.43 2.32 -11.54
N ILE A 351 21.37 2.62 -10.65
CA ILE A 351 22.78 2.81 -10.97
C ILE A 351 23.60 1.77 -10.22
N VAL A 352 24.48 1.09 -10.94
CA VAL A 352 25.44 0.15 -10.37
C VAL A 352 26.83 0.76 -10.43
N LEU A 353 27.42 0.94 -9.26
CA LEU A 353 28.76 1.50 -9.08
C LEU A 353 29.77 0.38 -8.79
N ASN A 354 30.95 0.48 -9.39
CA ASN A 354 32.11 -0.32 -9.03
C ASN A 354 33.19 0.60 -8.47
N GLY A 355 33.25 0.72 -7.14
CA GLY A 355 33.93 1.84 -6.51
C GLY A 355 33.10 3.11 -6.71
N ASP A 356 33.72 4.16 -7.25
CA ASP A 356 33.06 5.46 -7.51
C ASP A 356 32.63 5.62 -8.98
N GLU A 357 32.87 4.62 -9.84
CA GLU A 357 32.53 4.65 -11.26
C GLU A 357 31.22 3.91 -11.55
N ILE A 358 30.36 4.51 -12.35
CA ILE A 358 29.13 3.91 -12.86
C ILE A 358 29.45 2.89 -13.96
N VAL A 359 29.08 1.63 -13.74
CA VAL A 359 29.25 0.54 -14.72
C VAL A 359 27.94 0.10 -15.38
N THR A 360 26.79 0.45 -14.81
CA THR A 360 25.47 0.20 -15.42
C THR A 360 24.47 1.27 -14.98
N ILE A 361 23.64 1.71 -15.92
CA ILE A 361 22.52 2.63 -15.72
C ILE A 361 21.28 1.98 -16.33
N GLU A 362 20.25 1.76 -15.53
CA GLU A 362 18.90 1.49 -16.04
C GLU A 362 18.00 2.67 -15.68
N ALA A 363 17.64 3.45 -16.69
CA ALA A 363 16.80 4.61 -16.54
C ALA A 363 15.35 4.33 -16.94
N TYR A 364 14.44 4.97 -16.24
CA TYR A 364 13.01 4.77 -16.28
C TYR A 364 12.33 6.14 -16.19
N ASP A 365 11.13 6.24 -16.75
CA ASP A 365 10.33 7.47 -16.76
C ASP A 365 8.97 7.22 -16.09
N PRO A 366 8.96 6.93 -14.77
CA PRO A 366 7.73 6.64 -14.05
C PRO A 366 6.80 7.86 -14.05
N GLN A 367 5.50 7.62 -14.21
CA GLN A 367 4.48 8.66 -14.20
C GLN A 367 3.94 8.89 -12.78
N GLU A 368 3.56 10.14 -12.49
CA GLU A 368 3.01 10.53 -11.19
C GLU A 368 1.65 9.87 -10.93
N ALA A 369 1.60 9.00 -9.91
CA ALA A 369 0.41 8.25 -9.53
C ALA A 369 -0.39 9.00 -8.47
N GLY A 370 0.05 8.97 -7.22
CA GLY A 370 -0.66 9.51 -6.08
C GLY A 370 -0.40 8.79 -4.76
N LEU A 371 -1.35 8.89 -3.83
CA LEU A 371 -1.27 8.39 -2.45
C LEU A 371 -1.87 6.98 -2.34
N ILE A 372 -1.09 6.00 -1.89
CA ILE A 372 -1.55 4.62 -1.71
C ILE A 372 -2.65 4.57 -0.63
N LYS A 373 -3.74 3.86 -0.94
CA LYS A 373 -4.86 3.60 -0.02
C LYS A 373 -4.97 2.14 0.38
N ASP A 374 -4.58 1.22 -0.48
CA ASP A 374 -4.64 -0.21 -0.18
C ASP A 374 -3.66 -0.98 -1.07
N VAL A 375 -3.01 -1.99 -0.48
CA VAL A 375 -2.08 -2.89 -1.18
C VAL A 375 -2.58 -4.31 -0.97
N LYS A 376 -3.11 -4.92 -2.04
CA LYS A 376 -3.60 -6.30 -2.05
C LYS A 376 -2.85 -7.10 -3.10
N ASP A 377 -2.76 -8.41 -2.89
CA ASP A 377 -1.93 -9.37 -3.63
C ASP A 377 -1.63 -9.00 -5.10
N SER A 378 -2.69 -8.75 -5.90
CA SER A 378 -2.58 -8.42 -7.33
C SER A 378 -3.06 -7.00 -7.68
N LYS A 379 -3.38 -6.17 -6.67
CA LYS A 379 -4.04 -4.86 -6.84
C LYS A 379 -3.42 -3.78 -5.95
N LEU A 380 -3.08 -2.65 -6.56
CA LEU A 380 -2.64 -1.45 -5.85
C LEU A 380 -3.69 -0.35 -6.01
N VAL A 381 -4.34 0.04 -4.91
CA VAL A 381 -5.37 1.10 -4.88
C VAL A 381 -4.74 2.38 -4.38
N TYR A 382 -4.98 3.49 -5.08
CA TYR A 382 -4.42 4.78 -4.74
C TYR A 382 -5.35 5.93 -5.07
N THR A 383 -5.02 7.11 -4.57
CA THR A 383 -5.79 8.34 -4.78
C THR A 383 -4.94 9.41 -5.45
N LYS A 384 -5.55 10.15 -6.37
CA LYS A 384 -4.99 11.38 -6.96
C LYS A 384 -5.93 12.53 -6.62
N GLY A 385 -5.64 13.22 -5.52
CA GLY A 385 -6.65 14.04 -4.82
C GLY A 385 -7.83 13.18 -4.37
N ASN A 386 -9.06 13.61 -4.60
CA ASN A 386 -10.26 12.85 -4.24
C ASN A 386 -10.66 11.74 -5.24
N ARG A 387 -9.83 11.44 -6.25
CA ARG A 387 -10.12 10.38 -7.24
C ARG A 387 -9.40 9.09 -6.84
N THR A 388 -10.14 8.00 -6.66
CA THR A 388 -9.57 6.67 -6.44
C THR A 388 -9.26 5.97 -7.77
N LYS A 389 -8.12 5.30 -7.84
CA LYS A 389 -7.64 4.51 -8.99
C LYS A 389 -7.10 3.17 -8.52
N THR A 390 -7.09 2.18 -9.41
CA THR A 390 -6.56 0.83 -9.12
C THR A 390 -5.65 0.37 -10.24
N ILE A 391 -4.46 -0.13 -9.91
CA ILE A 391 -3.61 -0.93 -10.80
C ILE A 391 -3.91 -2.40 -10.50
N ARG A 392 -4.21 -3.20 -11.54
CA ARG A 392 -4.57 -4.62 -11.43
C ARG A 392 -3.49 -5.50 -12.06
N ASP A 393 -3.63 -6.81 -11.90
CA ASP A 393 -2.82 -7.86 -12.54
C ASP A 393 -1.32 -7.74 -12.28
N LEU A 394 -0.96 -7.27 -11.08
CA LEU A 394 0.44 -7.11 -10.65
C LEU A 394 1.12 -8.44 -10.35
N ASP A 395 0.37 -9.50 -10.11
CA ASP A 395 0.84 -10.88 -9.96
C ASP A 395 1.27 -11.52 -11.30
N ASP A 396 0.63 -11.13 -12.40
CA ASP A 396 1.00 -11.54 -13.76
C ASP A 396 2.21 -10.78 -14.30
N ALA A 397 2.73 -9.80 -13.55
CA ALA A 397 3.91 -9.05 -13.91
C ALA A 397 5.10 -9.99 -14.15
N LYS A 398 5.61 -10.03 -15.38
CA LYS A 398 6.84 -10.78 -15.69
C LYS A 398 8.03 -10.30 -14.87
N LYS A 399 8.01 -9.02 -14.49
CA LYS A 399 9.06 -8.40 -13.69
C LYS A 399 8.54 -7.15 -12.99
N MET A 400 8.80 -7.04 -11.69
CA MET A 400 8.46 -5.86 -10.90
C MET A 400 9.71 -5.32 -10.21
N THR A 401 9.94 -4.01 -10.31
CA THR A 401 10.98 -3.32 -9.54
C THR A 401 10.30 -2.36 -8.58
N VAL A 402 10.43 -2.61 -7.29
CA VAL A 402 9.88 -1.76 -6.23
C VAL A 402 11.05 -1.08 -5.52
N VAL A 403 10.95 0.24 -5.38
CA VAL A 403 11.92 1.06 -4.66
C VAL A 403 11.17 1.92 -3.66
N ILE A 404 11.58 1.86 -2.39
CA ILE A 404 11.03 2.71 -1.33
C ILE A 404 12.17 3.57 -0.81
N ASN A 405 11.99 4.90 -0.79
CA ASN A 405 12.96 5.86 -0.25
C ASN A 405 14.39 5.75 -0.83
N GLY A 406 14.52 5.30 -2.09
CA GLY A 406 15.82 5.10 -2.75
C GLY A 406 16.47 3.73 -2.47
N GLU A 407 15.76 2.81 -1.83
CA GLU A 407 16.22 1.45 -1.51
C GLU A 407 15.37 0.37 -2.17
N ALA A 408 15.98 -0.76 -2.53
CA ALA A 408 15.27 -1.87 -3.15
C ALA A 408 14.34 -2.57 -2.15
N ALA A 409 13.05 -2.64 -2.51
CA ALA A 409 11.98 -3.21 -1.71
C ALA A 409 11.24 -4.33 -2.45
N GLU A 410 10.34 -5.01 -1.76
CA GLU A 410 9.38 -5.95 -2.31
C GLU A 410 7.99 -5.30 -2.40
N TYR A 411 7.10 -5.84 -3.25
CA TYR A 411 5.74 -5.31 -3.41
C TYR A 411 4.94 -5.27 -2.09
N LYS A 412 5.11 -6.29 -1.25
CA LYS A 412 4.49 -6.39 0.07
C LYS A 412 4.99 -5.33 1.08
N ASP A 413 6.08 -4.65 0.77
CA ASP A 413 6.65 -3.61 1.65
C ASP A 413 6.00 -2.23 1.37
N LEU A 414 5.14 -2.11 0.35
CA LEU A 414 4.33 -0.91 0.12
C LEU A 414 3.23 -0.81 1.17
N GLU A 415 2.99 0.41 1.68
CA GLU A 415 2.01 0.66 2.74
C GLU A 415 1.05 1.79 2.37
N GLU A 416 -0.12 1.80 3.01
CA GLU A 416 -1.07 2.92 2.95
C GLU A 416 -0.40 4.22 3.41
N GLY A 417 -0.71 5.33 2.73
CA GLY A 417 -0.15 6.65 3.04
C GLY A 417 1.17 6.98 2.34
N MET A 418 1.80 6.03 1.66
CA MET A 418 2.96 6.33 0.81
C MET A 418 2.54 7.06 -0.47
N TYR A 419 3.34 8.02 -0.91
CA TYR A 419 3.26 8.55 -2.27
C TYR A 419 4.04 7.63 -3.21
N PHE A 420 3.55 7.41 -4.44
CA PHE A 420 4.31 6.67 -5.43
C PHE A 420 4.15 7.19 -6.86
N ASP A 421 5.16 6.88 -7.65
CA ASP A 421 5.18 6.99 -9.10
C ASP A 421 5.25 5.56 -9.68
N TYR A 422 4.64 5.33 -10.83
CA TYR A 422 4.71 4.03 -11.49
C TYR A 422 4.75 4.12 -13.00
N LYS A 423 5.23 3.05 -13.63
CA LYS A 423 5.06 2.84 -15.06
C LYS A 423 5.02 1.36 -15.39
N GLU A 424 4.07 1.03 -16.24
CA GLU A 424 4.02 -0.25 -16.94
C GLU A 424 4.78 -0.13 -18.27
N TYR A 425 5.58 -1.14 -18.57
CA TYR A 425 6.33 -1.28 -19.81
C TYR A 425 5.86 -2.49 -20.61
N ALA A 426 6.09 -2.46 -21.92
CA ALA A 426 5.83 -3.58 -22.80
C ALA A 426 6.42 -4.89 -22.25
N SER A 427 5.62 -5.96 -22.27
CA SER A 427 5.91 -7.29 -21.68
C SER A 427 5.63 -7.43 -20.17
N ASP A 428 4.69 -6.66 -19.62
CA ASP A 428 4.20 -6.76 -18.24
C ASP A 428 5.31 -6.51 -17.20
N LYS A 429 6.18 -5.53 -17.49
CA LYS A 429 7.23 -5.08 -16.57
C LYS A 429 6.79 -3.80 -15.85
N TYR A 430 6.85 -3.79 -14.54
CA TYR A 430 6.47 -2.66 -13.71
C TYR A 430 7.68 -2.05 -12.99
N ILE A 431 7.68 -0.71 -12.89
CA ILE A 431 8.49 0.01 -11.92
C ILE A 431 7.56 0.80 -11.00
N ILE A 432 7.77 0.65 -9.70
CA ILE A 432 7.06 1.37 -8.64
C ILE A 432 8.13 2.04 -7.77
N VAL A 433 8.05 3.36 -7.67
CA VAL A 433 8.94 4.17 -6.84
C VAL A 433 8.08 4.87 -5.80
N ALA A 434 8.27 4.53 -4.53
CA ALA A 434 7.45 5.01 -3.44
C ALA A 434 8.28 5.72 -2.36
N THR A 435 7.61 6.57 -1.60
CA THR A 435 8.19 7.28 -0.47
C THR A 435 7.12 7.56 0.58
N ASP A 436 7.52 7.50 1.84
CA ASP A 436 6.76 7.92 3.02
C ASP A 436 7.32 9.23 3.62
N LYS A 437 8.25 9.89 2.91
CA LYS A 437 8.94 11.08 3.42
C LYS A 437 7.95 12.23 3.57
N LYS A 438 7.89 12.76 4.79
CA LYS A 438 7.07 13.91 5.14
C LYS A 438 7.87 14.96 5.90
N VAL A 439 7.38 16.19 5.83
CA VAL A 439 7.82 17.33 6.63
C VAL A 439 6.63 17.81 7.46
N GLU A 440 6.85 18.05 8.74
CA GLU A 440 5.83 18.53 9.67
C GLU A 440 6.30 19.86 10.29
N GLY A 441 5.36 20.78 10.52
CA GLY A 441 5.63 22.02 11.24
C GLY A 441 4.77 23.19 10.80
N GLU A 442 5.09 24.40 11.28
CA GLU A 442 4.31 25.62 11.00
C GLU A 442 4.51 26.07 9.54
N PHE A 443 3.43 26.20 8.78
CA PHE A 443 3.42 26.76 7.43
C PHE A 443 3.34 28.29 7.49
N ASP A 444 4.41 28.98 7.10
CA ASP A 444 4.52 30.42 7.38
C ASP A 444 4.78 31.28 6.12
N ARG A 445 5.15 30.68 4.98
CA ARG A 445 5.51 31.43 3.77
C ARG A 445 5.33 30.63 2.48
N ILE A 446 4.89 31.35 1.44
CA ILE A 446 4.92 30.92 0.04
C ILE A 446 5.94 31.80 -0.70
N ASP A 447 6.79 31.18 -1.52
CA ASP A 447 7.69 31.84 -2.46
C ASP A 447 7.31 31.49 -3.90
N SER A 448 6.52 32.37 -4.51
CA SER A 448 6.01 32.15 -5.87
C SER A 448 7.08 32.25 -6.95
N ASP A 449 8.18 32.96 -6.71
CA ASP A 449 9.23 33.17 -7.71
C ASP A 449 10.04 31.87 -7.92
N ASP A 450 10.37 31.20 -6.82
CA ASP A 450 11.14 29.95 -6.82
C ASP A 450 10.24 28.70 -6.72
N LYS A 451 8.91 28.87 -6.61
CA LYS A 451 7.91 27.79 -6.43
C LYS A 451 8.14 26.93 -5.19
N GLN A 452 8.34 27.60 -4.06
CA GLN A 452 8.63 26.97 -2.78
C GLN A 452 7.61 27.33 -1.71
N VAL A 453 7.49 26.48 -0.70
CA VAL A 453 6.82 26.77 0.56
C VAL A 453 7.81 26.69 1.70
N ARG A 454 7.51 27.36 2.82
CA ARG A 454 8.32 27.31 4.02
C ARG A 454 7.54 26.68 5.16
N ILE A 455 8.07 25.58 5.70
CA ILE A 455 7.50 24.80 6.80
C ILE A 455 8.57 24.70 7.88
N ASP A 456 8.26 25.14 9.11
CA ASP A 456 9.22 25.27 10.24
C ASP A 456 10.52 26.00 9.88
N GLY A 457 10.42 27.00 9.01
CA GLY A 457 11.55 27.82 8.56
C GLY A 457 12.38 27.25 7.41
N ASP A 458 12.14 26.01 6.97
CA ASP A 458 12.84 25.38 5.84
C ASP A 458 12.06 25.54 4.53
N TYR A 459 12.76 25.97 3.47
CA TYR A 459 12.18 26.13 2.14
C TYR A 459 12.22 24.81 1.36
N ILE A 460 11.07 24.44 0.79
CA ILE A 460 10.87 23.17 0.10
C ILE A 460 10.17 23.44 -1.24
N ASP A 461 10.69 22.81 -2.30
CA ASP A 461 10.12 22.89 -3.64
C ASP A 461 8.73 22.26 -3.68
N VAL A 462 7.85 22.79 -4.52
CA VAL A 462 6.47 22.31 -4.68
C VAL A 462 6.28 21.67 -6.05
N ALA A 463 5.64 20.51 -6.07
CA ALA A 463 5.33 19.79 -7.29
C ALA A 463 4.39 20.61 -8.20
N SER A 464 4.34 20.29 -9.49
CA SER A 464 3.48 21.01 -10.43
C SER A 464 1.99 20.83 -10.13
N ASN A 465 1.62 19.68 -9.57
CA ASN A 465 0.28 19.40 -9.05
C ASN A 465 0.40 19.24 -7.53
N ILE A 466 -0.32 20.06 -6.76
CA ILE A 466 -0.37 19.95 -5.31
C ILE A 466 -1.81 19.69 -4.85
N TYR A 467 -1.93 18.89 -3.80
CA TYR A 467 -3.17 18.51 -3.17
C TYR A 467 -3.18 18.97 -1.72
N MET A 468 -4.23 19.70 -1.35
CA MET A 468 -4.39 20.25 0.00
C MET A 468 -5.62 19.65 0.68
N SER A 469 -5.44 19.29 1.94
CA SER A 469 -6.51 18.98 2.89
C SER A 469 -6.53 20.02 4.01
N THR A 470 -7.74 20.34 4.47
CA THR A 470 -8.02 21.23 5.60
C THR A 470 -8.78 20.51 6.71
N ASP A 471 -8.80 19.18 6.66
CA ASP A 471 -9.55 18.25 7.50
C ASP A 471 -8.69 17.04 7.84
N GLU A 472 -7.46 17.28 8.30
CA GLU A 472 -6.49 16.26 8.75
C GLU A 472 -6.22 15.13 7.72
N GLY A 473 -6.30 15.43 6.43
CA GLY A 473 -6.03 14.48 5.36
C GLY A 473 -7.21 13.59 4.98
N GLU A 474 -8.43 13.86 5.49
CA GLU A 474 -9.63 13.12 5.07
C GLU A 474 -9.96 13.37 3.59
N HIS A 475 -9.89 14.64 3.14
CA HIS A 475 -10.19 15.01 1.76
C HIS A 475 -9.11 15.89 1.15
N TYR A 476 -8.59 15.47 -0.01
CA TYR A 476 -7.55 16.18 -0.74
C TYR A 476 -8.08 16.81 -2.04
N SER A 477 -8.05 18.14 -2.08
CA SER A 477 -8.42 18.91 -3.25
C SER A 477 -7.19 19.40 -4.00
N SER A 478 -7.22 19.34 -5.34
CA SER A 478 -6.15 19.93 -6.15
C SER A 478 -6.16 21.44 -5.97
N THR A 479 -4.98 22.03 -5.83
CA THR A 479 -4.80 23.48 -5.72
C THR A 479 -3.53 23.93 -6.46
N ASP A 480 -3.33 25.24 -6.54
CA ASP A 480 -2.08 25.84 -6.99
C ASP A 480 -1.29 26.37 -5.79
N LEU A 481 -0.11 26.91 -6.05
CA LEU A 481 0.76 27.41 -4.98
C LEU A 481 0.10 28.55 -4.19
N GLU A 482 -0.74 29.38 -4.83
CA GLU A 482 -1.41 30.50 -4.16
C GLU A 482 -2.52 30.01 -3.22
N GLY A 483 -3.23 28.94 -3.57
CA GLY A 483 -4.31 28.37 -2.75
C GLY A 483 -3.86 27.74 -1.42
N LEU A 484 -2.55 27.60 -1.19
CA LEU A 484 -1.97 27.18 0.08
C LEU A 484 -1.98 28.29 1.15
N ASP A 485 -2.32 29.52 0.79
CA ASP A 485 -2.41 30.65 1.71
C ASP A 485 -3.36 30.39 2.90
N LYS A 486 -4.34 29.49 2.72
CA LYS A 486 -5.24 29.03 3.78
C LYS A 486 -4.55 28.29 4.91
N LEU A 487 -3.31 27.86 4.71
CA LEU A 487 -2.51 27.13 5.69
C LEU A 487 -1.56 28.04 6.50
N PHE A 488 -1.53 29.35 6.23
CA PHE A 488 -0.68 30.27 6.98
C PHE A 488 -0.89 30.18 8.50
N ASP A 489 0.23 30.13 9.21
CA ASP A 489 0.36 30.03 10.67
C ASP A 489 -0.27 28.74 11.25
N LYS A 490 -0.41 27.69 10.43
CA LYS A 490 -0.92 26.37 10.88
C LYS A 490 0.18 25.34 10.90
N ASP A 491 0.07 24.40 11.84
CA ASP A 491 0.86 23.18 11.80
C ASP A 491 0.33 22.29 10.67
N VAL A 492 1.23 21.88 9.78
CA VAL A 492 0.92 21.07 8.60
C VAL A 492 1.73 19.79 8.58
N GLU A 493 1.19 18.76 7.94
CA GLU A 493 1.92 17.58 7.49
C GLU A 493 1.99 17.60 5.95
N ALA A 494 3.20 17.69 5.40
CA ALA A 494 3.46 17.76 3.98
C ALA A 494 4.21 16.51 3.49
N LEU A 495 3.54 15.69 2.67
CA LEU A 495 4.13 14.52 2.02
C LEU A 495 4.89 14.92 0.76
N LEU A 496 6.11 14.40 0.64
CA LEU A 496 7.01 14.67 -0.47
C LEU A 496 6.89 13.59 -1.55
N ASN A 497 7.08 13.98 -2.82
CA ASN A 497 7.23 13.03 -3.91
C ASN A 497 8.66 12.40 -3.91
N ASN A 498 8.92 11.47 -4.82
CA ASN A 498 10.22 10.79 -4.91
C ASN A 498 11.40 11.70 -5.37
N LYS A 499 11.12 12.95 -5.75
CA LYS A 499 12.11 14.00 -6.10
C LYS A 499 12.37 14.97 -4.95
N GLY A 500 11.57 14.90 -3.87
CA GLY A 500 11.66 15.78 -2.71
C GLY A 500 10.71 16.98 -2.73
N ASP A 501 9.81 17.08 -3.72
CA ASP A 501 8.87 18.20 -3.81
C ASP A 501 7.58 17.91 -3.02
N VAL A 502 6.99 18.93 -2.40
CA VAL A 502 5.68 18.81 -1.72
C VAL A 502 4.59 18.51 -2.75
N VAL A 503 3.82 17.45 -2.52
CA VAL A 503 2.72 17.02 -3.40
C VAL A 503 1.39 16.90 -2.66
N TYR A 504 1.38 16.45 -1.40
CA TYR A 504 0.22 16.48 -0.52
C TYR A 504 0.54 17.30 0.72
N ILE A 505 -0.40 18.13 1.17
CA ILE A 505 -0.26 18.90 2.40
C ILE A 505 -1.60 18.92 3.15
N ALA A 506 -1.56 18.54 4.42
CA ALA A 506 -2.74 18.49 5.28
C ALA A 506 -2.51 19.37 6.51
N ALA A 507 -3.56 20.04 6.95
CA ALA A 507 -3.61 20.73 8.23
C ALA A 507 -4.98 20.51 8.85
N ASP A 508 -5.05 20.59 10.17
CA ASP A 508 -6.32 20.80 10.84
C ASP A 508 -6.74 22.27 10.68
N VAL A 509 -7.95 22.50 10.16
CA VAL A 509 -8.55 23.82 10.03
C VAL A 509 -9.87 23.86 10.77
N GLU A 510 -9.83 23.59 12.08
CA GLU A 510 -10.94 23.87 12.96
C GLU A 510 -10.85 25.29 13.56
N GLU A 511 -11.83 26.14 13.27
CA GLU A 511 -12.52 26.74 14.40
C GLU A 511 -13.53 25.67 14.81
N ASP A 512 -13.33 25.01 15.95
CA ASP A 512 -14.24 24.01 16.53
C ASP A 512 -15.67 24.55 16.57
N THR A 513 -16.39 24.34 15.47
CA THR A 513 -17.67 24.98 15.26
C THR A 513 -18.69 24.00 14.75
N THR A 514 -19.78 23.86 15.50
CA THR A 514 -20.92 23.06 15.08
C THR A 514 -21.92 23.94 14.36
N THR A 515 -22.52 23.46 13.27
CA THR A 515 -23.61 24.16 12.59
C THR A 515 -24.96 23.51 12.82
N PHE A 516 -26.02 24.32 12.94
CA PHE A 516 -27.39 23.82 13.02
C PHE A 516 -28.38 24.79 12.38
N TYR A 517 -29.54 24.27 12.00
CA TYR A 517 -30.65 25.07 11.50
C TYR A 517 -31.70 25.28 12.60
N GLY A 518 -32.30 26.46 12.64
CA GLY A 518 -33.33 26.76 13.62
C GLY A 518 -34.07 28.07 13.40
N PHE A 519 -35.14 28.26 14.17
CA PHE A 519 -36.01 29.43 14.11
C PHE A 519 -35.69 30.39 15.25
N VAL A 520 -35.36 31.64 14.94
CA VAL A 520 -35.22 32.70 15.94
C VAL A 520 -36.59 33.03 16.51
N VAL A 521 -36.77 32.85 17.81
CA VAL A 521 -38.03 33.15 18.50
C VAL A 521 -38.00 34.45 19.29
N ALA A 522 -36.82 34.88 19.72
CA ALA A 522 -36.60 36.16 20.36
C ALA A 522 -35.11 36.52 20.29
N LYS A 523 -34.80 37.81 20.25
CA LYS A 523 -33.42 38.31 20.35
C LYS A 523 -33.33 39.40 21.43
N GLY A 524 -32.17 39.53 22.07
CA GLY A 524 -31.90 40.63 23.01
C GLY A 524 -31.95 42.03 22.37
N ASP A 525 -32.02 43.06 23.19
CA ASP A 525 -32.06 44.46 22.72
C ASP A 525 -30.80 44.81 21.91
N LYS A 526 -29.68 44.17 22.25
CA LYS A 526 -28.40 44.25 21.53
C LYS A 526 -27.99 42.88 20.96
N LEU A 527 -27.18 42.92 19.90
CA LEU A 527 -26.77 41.73 19.15
C LEU A 527 -25.85 40.80 19.98
N ASP A 528 -25.09 41.34 20.93
CA ASP A 528 -24.13 40.65 21.82
C ASP A 528 -24.77 40.04 23.08
N GLU A 529 -26.10 40.10 23.23
CA GLU A 529 -26.76 39.60 24.45
C GLU A 529 -27.08 38.11 24.36
N ARG A 530 -28.28 37.76 23.86
CA ARG A 530 -28.74 36.38 23.72
C ARG A 530 -29.71 36.25 22.56
N VAL A 531 -29.68 35.09 21.90
CA VAL A 531 -30.64 34.70 20.86
C VAL A 531 -31.30 33.42 21.31
N LYS A 532 -32.63 33.42 21.29
CA LYS A 532 -33.42 32.22 21.53
C LYS A 532 -33.76 31.58 20.19
N VAL A 533 -33.43 30.29 20.07
CA VAL A 533 -33.62 29.52 18.86
C VAL A 533 -34.40 28.25 19.16
N GLU A 534 -35.45 27.99 18.39
CA GLU A 534 -36.09 26.67 18.31
C GLU A 534 -35.27 25.80 17.34
N LYS A 535 -34.68 24.71 17.84
CA LYS A 535 -33.89 23.76 17.04
C LYS A 535 -34.23 22.32 17.42
N ILE A 536 -33.72 21.36 16.64
CA ILE A 536 -33.84 19.94 16.95
C ILE A 536 -32.82 19.55 18.03
N VAL A 537 -33.30 18.88 19.07
CA VAL A 537 -32.50 18.26 20.14
C VAL A 537 -33.19 16.95 20.54
N ASP A 538 -32.51 15.81 20.38
CA ASP A 538 -33.05 14.46 20.62
C ASP A 538 -34.37 14.20 19.85
N ASP A 539 -34.37 14.44 18.53
CA ASP A 539 -35.54 14.29 17.64
C ASP A 539 -36.78 15.12 18.05
N LYS A 540 -36.58 16.20 18.81
CA LYS A 540 -37.66 17.10 19.25
C LYS A 540 -37.26 18.55 19.08
N ILE A 541 -38.23 19.39 18.73
CA ILE A 541 -38.03 20.84 18.74
C ILE A 541 -37.94 21.31 20.20
N LYS A 542 -36.80 21.92 20.57
CA LYS A 542 -36.59 22.57 21.86
C LYS A 542 -36.16 24.02 21.66
N GLU A 543 -36.62 24.89 22.53
CA GLU A 543 -36.09 26.25 22.64
C GLU A 543 -34.76 26.20 23.39
N VAL A 544 -33.70 26.69 22.77
CA VAL A 544 -32.36 26.80 23.34
C VAL A 544 -31.92 28.27 23.27
N THR A 545 -31.28 28.76 24.34
CA THR A 545 -30.81 30.14 24.41
C THR A 545 -29.29 30.17 24.26
N TYR A 546 -28.81 30.85 23.25
CA TYR A 546 -27.39 31.02 22.97
C TYR A 546 -26.94 32.44 23.28
N LYS A 547 -25.69 32.61 23.69
CA LYS A 547 -25.02 33.91 23.61
C LYS A 547 -24.50 34.14 22.18
N VAL A 548 -24.18 35.38 21.86
CA VAL A 548 -23.56 35.73 20.57
C VAL A 548 -22.17 36.27 20.83
N SER A 549 -21.17 35.66 20.20
CA SER A 549 -19.78 36.11 20.29
C SER A 549 -19.48 36.98 19.07
N ILE A 550 -19.38 38.30 19.30
CA ILE A 550 -19.09 39.26 18.24
C ILE A 550 -17.59 39.58 18.26
N PRO A 551 -16.84 39.31 17.16
CA PRO A 551 -15.43 39.67 17.07
C PRO A 551 -15.23 41.19 17.23
N SER A 552 -14.09 41.59 17.81
CA SER A 552 -13.74 42.99 18.11
C SER A 552 -13.50 43.89 16.87
N ASN A 553 -13.53 43.31 15.68
CA ASN A 553 -13.08 43.83 14.40
C ASN A 553 -14.25 44.02 13.40
N ASP A 554 -14.04 44.84 12.35
CA ASP A 554 -15.08 45.35 11.42
C ASP A 554 -15.83 44.26 10.60
N ASP A 555 -15.40 43.00 10.69
CA ASP A 555 -15.97 41.81 10.06
C ASP A 555 -17.30 41.31 10.69
N SER A 556 -17.71 41.91 11.82
CA SER A 556 -19.01 41.61 12.46
C SER A 556 -20.23 42.03 11.62
N SER A 557 -20.01 42.82 10.56
CA SER A 557 -21.07 43.29 9.67
C SER A 557 -21.67 42.13 8.86
N GLU A 558 -20.85 41.36 8.16
CA GLU A 558 -21.24 40.26 7.27
C GLU A 558 -21.69 39.00 8.02
N LYS A 559 -20.99 38.59 9.10
CA LYS A 559 -21.26 37.34 9.83
C LYS A 559 -22.65 37.25 10.51
N PHE A 560 -23.30 38.40 10.74
CA PHE A 560 -24.57 38.49 11.46
C PHE A 560 -25.61 39.37 10.75
N ASP A 561 -25.39 39.73 9.49
CA ASP A 561 -26.23 40.69 8.75
C ASP A 561 -27.71 40.28 8.75
N GLY A 562 -27.97 39.01 8.42
CA GLY A 562 -29.33 38.48 8.40
C GLY A 562 -30.05 38.52 9.75
N LEU A 563 -29.32 38.43 10.87
CA LEU A 563 -29.90 38.43 12.23
C LEU A 563 -30.22 39.87 12.70
N LYS A 564 -29.53 40.88 12.16
CA LYS A 564 -29.82 42.30 12.43
C LYS A 564 -31.15 42.74 11.84
N GLU A 565 -31.59 42.10 10.75
CA GLU A 565 -32.88 42.36 10.09
C GLU A 565 -34.09 41.70 10.78
N TYR A 566 -33.89 40.87 11.79
CA TYR A 566 -34.98 40.19 12.48
C TYR A 566 -35.90 41.19 13.20
N ASN A 567 -37.21 41.12 12.91
CA ASN A 567 -38.25 41.95 13.52
C ASN A 567 -39.40 41.07 14.02
N GLU A 568 -39.78 41.21 15.28
CA GLU A 568 -40.84 40.41 15.94
C GLU A 568 -42.26 40.74 15.44
N GLU A 569 -42.50 41.85 14.72
CA GLU A 569 -43.84 42.37 14.41
C GLU A 569 -44.34 42.20 12.94
N ALA A 570 -43.95 41.16 12.20
CA ALA A 570 -44.42 40.97 10.81
C ALA A 570 -45.79 40.25 10.70
N ASP A 571 -46.75 40.89 10.04
CA ASP A 571 -48.13 40.41 9.78
C ASP A 571 -48.15 39.16 8.87
N ASP A 572 -48.96 38.16 9.25
CA ASP A 572 -49.04 36.74 8.81
C ASP A 572 -48.11 35.74 9.55
N LYS A 573 -48.73 34.84 10.33
CA LYS A 573 -48.06 33.92 11.27
C LYS A 573 -47.13 32.92 10.58
N GLN A 574 -47.49 32.42 9.41
CA GLN A 574 -46.67 31.44 8.68
C GLN A 574 -45.45 32.10 8.03
N THR A 575 -45.66 33.25 7.39
CA THR A 575 -44.60 34.05 6.75
C THR A 575 -43.59 34.59 7.78
N SER A 576 -44.05 34.95 8.99
CA SER A 576 -43.19 35.41 10.09
C SER A 576 -42.17 34.36 10.56
N LYS A 577 -42.54 33.07 10.64
CA LYS A 577 -41.64 31.97 11.03
C LYS A 577 -40.61 31.65 9.95
N LEU A 578 -41.00 31.67 8.68
CA LEU A 578 -40.07 31.46 7.56
C LEU A 578 -39.00 32.56 7.49
N ASN A 579 -39.37 33.81 7.75
CA ASN A 579 -38.43 34.94 7.82
C ASN A 579 -37.47 34.89 9.02
N ALA A 580 -37.77 34.02 10.00
CA ALA A 580 -37.00 33.81 11.20
C ALA A 580 -36.10 32.55 11.14
N PHE A 581 -35.90 31.95 9.96
CA PHE A 581 -35.16 30.71 9.79
C PHE A 581 -33.70 30.95 9.36
N TYR A 582 -32.76 30.38 10.13
CA TYR A 582 -31.33 30.65 10.01
C TYR A 582 -30.49 29.37 10.07
N LYS A 583 -29.32 29.40 9.43
CA LYS A 583 -28.19 28.51 9.71
C LYS A 583 -27.30 29.20 10.73
N PHE A 584 -27.03 28.55 11.85
CA PHE A 584 -26.15 29.03 12.91
C PHE A 584 -24.85 28.25 12.93
N THR A 585 -23.77 28.92 13.30
CA THR A 585 -22.47 28.33 13.64
C THR A 585 -22.17 28.69 15.08
N ILE A 586 -21.91 27.70 15.94
CA ILE A 586 -21.54 27.87 17.35
C ILE A 586 -20.16 27.32 17.62
N ASN A 587 -19.42 27.94 18.55
CA ASN A 587 -18.12 27.45 19.02
C ASN A 587 -18.25 26.45 20.19
N GLU A 588 -17.13 25.93 20.71
CA GLU A 588 -17.08 25.02 21.86
C GLU A 588 -17.77 25.55 23.14
N ASP A 589 -17.77 26.87 23.33
CA ASP A 589 -18.42 27.54 24.47
C ASP A 589 -19.95 27.66 24.33
N GLU A 590 -20.53 27.04 23.29
CA GLU A 590 -21.93 27.17 22.89
C GLU A 590 -22.34 28.64 22.64
N GLU A 591 -21.46 29.45 22.04
CA GLU A 591 -21.75 30.82 21.62
C GLU A 591 -21.88 30.91 20.10
N ILE A 592 -22.90 31.63 19.60
CA ILE A 592 -23.09 31.83 18.16
C ILE A 592 -22.01 32.77 17.63
N VAL A 593 -21.20 32.27 16.70
CA VAL A 593 -20.13 33.02 16.00
C VAL A 593 -20.54 33.45 14.59
N LYS A 594 -21.60 32.86 14.03
CA LYS A 594 -22.18 33.23 12.72
C LYS A 594 -23.68 32.90 12.65
N ALA A 595 -24.47 33.77 12.02
CA ALA A 595 -25.90 33.55 11.78
C ALA A 595 -26.31 33.98 10.36
N GLU A 596 -26.64 33.00 9.52
CA GLU A 596 -26.96 33.19 8.11
C GLU A 596 -28.46 33.01 7.89
N LYS A 597 -29.15 34.08 7.47
CA LYS A 597 -30.58 34.02 7.14
C LYS A 597 -30.77 33.12 5.93
N VAL A 598 -31.67 32.15 6.01
CA VAL A 598 -31.98 31.27 4.88
C VAL A 598 -33.06 31.91 4.01
N SER A 599 -32.78 33.10 3.46
CA SER A 599 -33.74 33.91 2.68
C SER A 599 -33.92 33.44 1.23
N SER A 600 -33.10 32.48 0.77
CA SER A 600 -33.09 31.96 -0.61
C SER A 600 -33.78 30.60 -0.76
N LEU A 601 -34.74 30.27 0.11
CA LEU A 601 -35.53 29.06 -0.07
C LEU A 601 -36.39 29.21 -1.32
N SER A 602 -36.25 28.28 -2.26
CA SER A 602 -37.04 28.29 -3.48
C SER A 602 -38.36 27.57 -3.22
N ASP A 603 -39.47 28.20 -3.66
CA ASP A 603 -40.81 27.64 -3.52
C ASP A 603 -41.04 26.59 -4.61
N TYR A 604 -41.36 25.36 -4.19
CA TYR A 604 -41.64 24.27 -5.10
C TYR A 604 -42.86 23.46 -4.68
N THR A 605 -43.48 22.83 -5.67
CA THR A 605 -44.55 21.87 -5.46
C THR A 605 -43.99 20.46 -5.62
N ALA A 606 -43.97 19.70 -4.53
CA ALA A 606 -43.55 18.30 -4.52
C ALA A 606 -44.65 17.41 -5.09
N LYS A 607 -44.31 16.67 -6.15
CA LYS A 607 -45.20 15.73 -6.83
C LYS A 607 -44.99 14.28 -6.40
N GLU A 608 -43.77 13.93 -6.00
CA GLU A 608 -43.36 12.56 -5.67
C GLU A 608 -42.31 12.59 -4.57
N PHE A 609 -42.36 11.61 -3.67
CA PHE A 609 -41.40 11.37 -2.60
C PHE A 609 -40.95 9.91 -2.69
N SER A 610 -39.65 9.65 -2.55
CA SER A 610 -39.13 8.29 -2.45
C SER A 610 -38.38 8.11 -1.15
N SER A 611 -38.99 7.38 -0.20
CA SER A 611 -38.36 7.00 1.07
C SER A 611 -37.25 5.95 0.91
N LYS A 612 -37.22 5.21 -0.22
CA LYS A 612 -36.19 4.22 -0.55
C LYS A 612 -34.91 4.86 -1.10
N TYR A 613 -35.04 6.01 -1.78
CA TYR A 613 -33.96 6.66 -2.54
C TYR A 613 -33.70 8.11 -2.13
N ASP A 614 -34.28 8.54 -1.01
CA ASP A 614 -34.09 9.84 -0.38
C ASP A 614 -34.20 11.03 -1.33
N TYR A 615 -35.29 11.13 -2.10
CA TYR A 615 -35.54 12.30 -2.97
C TYR A 615 -36.99 12.79 -3.06
N ILE A 616 -37.13 14.07 -3.41
CA ILE A 616 -38.39 14.73 -3.78
C ILE A 616 -38.36 15.13 -5.25
N LYS A 617 -39.43 14.86 -6.00
CA LYS A 617 -39.61 15.34 -7.37
C LYS A 617 -40.49 16.59 -7.39
N VAL A 618 -40.01 17.66 -8.01
CA VAL A 618 -40.72 18.95 -8.08
C VAL A 618 -41.38 19.20 -9.43
N ALA A 619 -42.50 19.92 -9.43
CA ALA A 619 -43.40 20.06 -10.58
C ALA A 619 -42.84 20.83 -11.78
N GLU A 620 -41.94 21.80 -11.57
CA GLU A 620 -41.50 22.78 -12.58
C GLU A 620 -40.01 22.69 -12.95
N ALA A 621 -39.30 21.66 -12.48
CA ALA A 621 -37.93 21.35 -12.90
C ALA A 621 -37.79 19.86 -13.24
N ALA A 622 -36.94 19.52 -14.20
CA ALA A 622 -36.64 18.12 -14.53
C ALA A 622 -35.89 17.35 -13.41
N ASN A 623 -35.64 18.00 -12.27
CA ASN A 623 -34.68 17.54 -11.27
C ASN A 623 -35.37 16.86 -10.08
N LYS A 624 -34.81 15.72 -9.69
CA LYS A 624 -34.99 15.14 -8.35
C LYS A 624 -34.11 15.92 -7.37
N VAL A 625 -34.66 16.17 -6.20
CA VAL A 625 -33.98 16.85 -5.11
C VAL A 625 -33.73 15.81 -4.04
N TYR A 626 -32.49 15.36 -3.91
CA TYR A 626 -32.11 14.37 -2.91
C TYR A 626 -32.06 15.04 -1.53
N VAL A 627 -32.56 14.36 -0.51
CA VAL A 627 -32.74 14.87 0.85
C VAL A 627 -32.00 14.05 1.90
N ASP A 628 -31.06 13.21 1.45
CA ASP A 628 -30.18 12.46 2.33
C ASP A 628 -29.52 13.40 3.35
N ASN A 629 -29.71 13.11 4.64
CA ASN A 629 -29.28 13.92 5.78
C ASN A 629 -29.82 15.37 5.84
N ALA A 630 -30.87 15.68 5.08
CA ALA A 630 -31.53 16.99 5.14
C ALA A 630 -32.23 17.17 6.48
N VAL A 631 -32.08 18.37 7.07
CA VAL A 631 -32.88 18.74 8.23
C VAL A 631 -34.27 19.15 7.77
N MET A 632 -35.31 18.55 8.33
CA MET A 632 -36.67 18.77 7.85
C MET A 632 -37.62 19.24 8.93
N PHE A 633 -38.41 20.24 8.55
CA PHE A 633 -39.43 20.82 9.41
C PHE A 633 -40.76 20.89 8.67
N GLN A 634 -41.85 20.58 9.37
CA GLN A 634 -43.20 20.89 8.92
C GLN A 634 -43.67 22.17 9.58
N VAL A 635 -44.10 23.15 8.79
CA VAL A 635 -44.71 24.40 9.25
C VAL A 635 -46.23 24.27 9.07
N LYS A 636 -46.97 24.20 10.19
CA LYS A 636 -48.43 24.05 10.20
C LYS A 636 -49.15 25.39 9.95
N ASP A 637 -50.42 25.30 9.56
CA ASP A 637 -51.29 26.46 9.25
C ASP A 637 -51.45 27.42 10.45
N ASP A 638 -51.29 26.93 11.69
CA ASP A 638 -51.34 27.74 12.91
C ASP A 638 -49.99 28.42 13.25
N GLY A 639 -48.95 28.18 12.44
CA GLY A 639 -47.59 28.68 12.60
C GLY A 639 -46.69 27.83 13.50
N THR A 640 -47.16 26.67 13.98
CA THR A 640 -46.33 25.73 14.76
C THR A 640 -45.38 24.95 13.84
N VAL A 641 -44.22 24.56 14.38
CA VAL A 641 -43.19 23.82 13.66
C VAL A 641 -42.94 22.47 14.32
N GLU A 642 -42.88 21.42 13.51
CA GLU A 642 -42.54 20.06 13.96
C GLU A 642 -41.34 19.53 13.19
N TYR A 643 -40.49 18.78 13.88
CA TYR A 643 -39.43 17.98 13.25
C TYR A 643 -40.07 16.77 12.57
N VAL A 644 -39.64 16.48 11.34
CA VAL A 644 -40.15 15.35 10.56
C VAL A 644 -38.96 14.53 10.08
N LYS A 645 -38.98 13.22 10.27
CA LYS A 645 -37.97 12.33 9.66
C LYS A 645 -38.36 12.00 8.24
N TRP A 646 -37.37 11.71 7.41
CA TRP A 646 -37.62 11.40 6.00
C TRP A 646 -38.48 10.16 5.81
N GLU A 647 -38.17 9.11 6.57
CA GLU A 647 -38.93 7.87 6.63
C GLU A 647 -40.40 8.06 7.05
N ASP A 648 -40.74 9.18 7.71
CA ASP A 648 -42.11 9.46 8.14
C ASP A 648 -42.98 10.10 7.03
N ILE A 649 -42.43 10.37 5.84
CA ILE A 649 -43.10 11.12 4.76
C ILE A 649 -43.61 10.20 3.63
N GLU A 650 -44.94 10.13 3.48
CA GLU A 650 -45.64 9.55 2.31
C GLU A 650 -46.82 10.43 1.84
N LYS A 651 -47.11 10.40 0.52
CA LYS A 651 -48.13 11.25 -0.14
C LYS A 651 -49.55 10.64 -0.01
N THR A 652 -50.52 11.38 0.52
CA THR A 652 -51.95 11.02 0.32
C THR A 652 -52.32 11.19 -1.16
N ALA A 653 -52.85 10.13 -1.78
CA ALA A 653 -53.24 10.15 -3.20
C ALA A 653 -54.16 11.34 -3.53
N GLY A 654 -53.68 12.24 -4.41
CA GLY A 654 -54.47 13.30 -5.03
C GLY A 654 -54.08 14.74 -4.70
N ASN A 655 -53.21 15.00 -3.72
CA ASN A 655 -52.82 16.36 -3.35
C ASN A 655 -51.31 16.56 -3.50
N ASP A 656 -50.91 17.67 -4.12
CA ASP A 656 -49.52 18.10 -4.22
C ASP A 656 -49.10 18.81 -2.92
N LEU A 657 -47.85 18.63 -2.48
CA LEU A 657 -47.33 19.25 -1.24
C LEU A 657 -46.51 20.50 -1.57
N GLY A 658 -46.83 21.61 -0.92
CA GLY A 658 -45.97 22.80 -0.94
C GLY A 658 -44.71 22.55 -0.12
N ILE A 659 -43.55 22.70 -0.74
CA ILE A 659 -42.25 22.62 -0.06
C ILE A 659 -41.39 23.84 -0.38
N LYS A 660 -40.54 24.21 0.56
CA LYS A 660 -39.47 25.18 0.37
C LYS A 660 -38.15 24.54 0.76
N PHE A 661 -37.14 24.56 -0.10
CA PHE A 661 -35.84 23.98 0.25
C PHE A 661 -34.67 24.83 -0.25
N LYS A 662 -33.52 24.62 0.38
CA LYS A 662 -32.22 25.12 -0.09
C LYS A 662 -31.38 23.91 -0.47
N ALA A 663 -30.95 23.86 -1.72
CA ALA A 663 -30.11 22.78 -2.23
C ALA A 663 -28.75 23.29 -2.69
N ASP A 664 -27.74 22.43 -2.58
CA ASP A 664 -26.50 22.54 -3.32
C ASP A 664 -26.57 21.58 -4.52
N LYS A 665 -26.53 22.13 -5.74
CA LYS A 665 -26.82 21.44 -7.00
C LYS A 665 -28.21 20.76 -7.00
N VAL A 666 -28.29 19.51 -6.53
CA VAL A 666 -29.51 18.67 -6.44
C VAL A 666 -29.74 18.06 -5.05
N LYS A 667 -28.89 18.34 -4.06
CA LYS A 667 -29.04 17.85 -2.67
C LYS A 667 -29.58 18.96 -1.78
N ALA A 668 -30.75 18.76 -1.17
CA ALA A 668 -31.31 19.66 -0.18
C ALA A 668 -30.57 19.51 1.15
N ASN A 669 -30.10 20.63 1.69
CA ASN A 669 -29.54 20.69 3.04
C ASN A 669 -30.65 20.88 4.10
N VAL A 670 -31.78 21.45 3.66
CA VAL A 670 -32.96 21.70 4.50
C VAL A 670 -34.22 21.69 3.65
N VAL A 671 -35.29 21.10 4.19
CA VAL A 671 -36.64 21.10 3.58
C VAL A 671 -37.68 21.60 4.59
N LEU A 672 -38.48 22.57 4.19
CA LEU A 672 -39.64 23.07 4.92
C LEU A 672 -40.91 22.63 4.19
N ILE A 673 -41.75 21.85 4.86
CA ILE A 673 -43.06 21.41 4.35
C ILE A 673 -44.09 22.45 4.80
N THR A 674 -44.76 23.11 3.85
CA THR A 674 -45.61 24.28 4.12
C THR A 674 -47.11 24.04 3.95
N ASP A 675 -47.52 22.85 3.53
CA ASP A 675 -48.94 22.47 3.37
C ASP A 675 -49.26 21.20 4.19
N SER A 676 -50.19 21.32 5.15
CA SER A 676 -50.15 20.56 6.42
C SER A 676 -51.18 19.42 6.59
N ASN A 677 -51.81 18.90 5.53
CA ASN A 677 -52.95 17.97 5.69
C ASN A 677 -52.81 16.52 5.16
N ASN A 678 -51.66 15.98 4.74
CA ASN A 678 -51.65 14.70 3.99
C ASN A 678 -50.40 13.79 4.09
N VAL A 679 -50.11 13.23 5.28
CA VAL A 679 -49.04 12.22 5.42
C VAL A 679 -49.53 10.98 6.18
N SER A 680 -49.42 9.77 5.60
CA SER A 680 -49.59 8.46 6.27
C SER A 680 -48.98 7.27 5.50
N LEU A 681 -48.60 6.19 6.22
CA LEU A 681 -47.71 5.05 5.87
C LEU A 681 -48.27 3.94 4.94
N GLY A 682 -47.41 3.36 4.08
CA GLY A 682 -47.66 2.16 3.26
C GLY A 682 -46.44 1.57 2.52
N GLU A 683 -46.24 0.24 2.66
CA GLU A 683 -45.10 -0.55 2.14
C GLU A 683 -44.89 -0.55 0.61
N THR A 684 -43.63 -0.41 0.17
CA THR A 684 -43.15 -0.61 -1.22
C THR A 684 -42.70 -2.05 -1.47
N LYS A 685 -42.90 -2.53 -2.72
CA LYS A 685 -42.37 -3.82 -3.18
C LYS A 685 -40.96 -3.66 -3.74
N GLU A 686 -40.09 -4.62 -3.44
CA GLU A 686 -38.71 -4.66 -3.91
C GLU A 686 -38.59 -5.51 -5.19
N TYR A 687 -38.11 -4.92 -6.28
CA TYR A 687 -37.71 -5.63 -7.50
C TYR A 687 -36.18 -5.63 -7.58
N LYS A 688 -35.60 -6.74 -8.04
CA LYS A 688 -34.17 -6.90 -8.29
C LYS A 688 -33.90 -7.07 -9.78
N VAL A 689 -32.66 -6.79 -10.19
CA VAL A 689 -32.20 -7.03 -11.56
C VAL A 689 -31.05 -8.01 -11.52
N ALA A 690 -30.98 -8.89 -12.52
CA ALA A 690 -29.84 -9.77 -12.71
C ALA A 690 -29.61 -10.08 -14.18
N PHE A 691 -28.43 -10.61 -14.48
CA PHE A 691 -28.04 -11.06 -15.80
C PHE A 691 -28.05 -12.58 -15.87
N VAL A 692 -28.68 -13.16 -16.89
CA VAL A 692 -28.72 -14.63 -17.06
C VAL A 692 -27.42 -15.11 -17.69
N LEU A 693 -26.59 -15.80 -16.88
CA LEU A 693 -25.30 -16.39 -17.29
C LEU A 693 -25.48 -17.77 -17.94
N ASP A 694 -26.26 -18.64 -17.32
CA ASP A 694 -26.55 -19.99 -17.84
C ASP A 694 -27.97 -20.43 -17.45
N ARG A 695 -28.50 -21.45 -18.14
CA ARG A 695 -29.79 -22.07 -17.82
C ARG A 695 -29.79 -23.57 -18.02
N ASP A 696 -30.37 -24.27 -17.05
CA ASP A 696 -30.64 -25.69 -17.13
C ASP A 696 -32.14 -26.01 -17.10
N LYS A 697 -32.55 -26.94 -17.97
CA LYS A 697 -33.94 -27.40 -18.03
C LYS A 697 -34.18 -28.48 -16.97
N ILE A 698 -35.00 -28.15 -15.97
CA ILE A 698 -35.31 -29.07 -14.86
C ILE A 698 -36.68 -29.76 -15.05
N ALA A 699 -36.76 -31.03 -14.68
CA ALA A 699 -37.98 -31.83 -14.73
C ALA A 699 -38.64 -31.91 -13.34
N SER A 700 -39.16 -30.79 -12.81
CA SER A 700 -39.86 -30.81 -11.52
C SER A 700 -41.11 -29.92 -11.47
N SER A 701 -41.95 -30.16 -10.48
CA SER A 701 -43.33 -29.69 -10.40
C SER A 701 -43.43 -28.20 -10.04
N GLY A 702 -43.65 -27.36 -11.06
CA GLY A 702 -44.11 -25.97 -10.89
C GLY A 702 -43.15 -24.91 -11.44
N TYR A 703 -41.85 -25.22 -11.55
CA TYR A 703 -40.80 -24.40 -12.13
C TYR A 703 -40.05 -25.22 -13.18
N LYS A 704 -39.65 -24.59 -14.29
CA LYS A 704 -39.19 -25.32 -15.50
C LYS A 704 -37.72 -25.10 -15.82
N TYR A 705 -37.12 -24.07 -15.24
CA TYR A 705 -35.76 -23.64 -15.53
C TYR A 705 -35.05 -23.26 -14.23
N GLU A 706 -33.78 -23.64 -14.15
CA GLU A 706 -32.82 -23.16 -13.16
C GLU A 706 -31.88 -22.20 -13.88
N TYR A 707 -31.73 -20.99 -13.33
CA TYR A 707 -30.92 -19.92 -13.90
C TYR A 707 -29.74 -19.66 -12.99
N GLU A 708 -28.55 -19.64 -13.59
CA GLU A 708 -27.38 -19.03 -12.99
C GLU A 708 -27.40 -17.55 -13.38
N ILE A 709 -27.52 -16.67 -12.38
CA ILE A 709 -27.63 -15.23 -12.58
C ILE A 709 -26.54 -14.49 -11.83
N ALA A 710 -25.99 -13.45 -12.45
CA ALA A 710 -25.05 -12.56 -11.81
C ALA A 710 -25.78 -11.52 -10.96
N THR A 711 -25.30 -11.35 -9.72
CA THR A 711 -25.77 -10.35 -8.74
C THR A 711 -24.57 -9.53 -8.25
N PRO A 712 -24.78 -8.38 -7.59
CA PRO A 712 -23.67 -7.58 -7.05
C PRO A 712 -22.79 -8.33 -6.04
N ASP A 713 -23.33 -9.38 -5.41
CA ASP A 713 -22.63 -10.22 -4.42
C ASP A 713 -21.99 -11.49 -5.03
N GLY A 714 -21.98 -11.59 -6.37
CA GLY A 714 -21.48 -12.74 -7.14
C GLY A 714 -22.58 -13.53 -7.83
N THR A 715 -22.26 -14.77 -8.21
CA THR A 715 -23.17 -15.61 -8.99
C THR A 715 -24.11 -16.43 -8.10
N GLU A 716 -25.41 -16.36 -8.38
CA GLU A 716 -26.45 -17.08 -7.63
C GLU A 716 -27.30 -17.95 -8.56
N THR A 717 -27.95 -18.98 -7.99
CA THR A 717 -28.81 -19.90 -8.76
C THR A 717 -30.26 -19.82 -8.29
N TYR A 718 -31.18 -19.54 -9.21
CA TYR A 718 -32.61 -19.40 -8.93
C TYR A 718 -33.51 -20.22 -9.84
N LYS A 719 -34.67 -20.64 -9.32
CA LYS A 719 -35.70 -21.34 -10.09
C LYS A 719 -36.78 -20.38 -10.58
N ALA A 720 -37.13 -20.46 -11.86
CA ALA A 720 -38.23 -19.67 -12.45
C ALA A 720 -39.16 -20.49 -13.37
N LYS A 721 -40.34 -19.92 -13.67
CA LYS A 721 -41.37 -20.57 -14.49
C LYS A 721 -41.22 -20.25 -15.97
N GLU A 722 -40.79 -19.02 -16.25
CA GLU A 722 -40.58 -18.44 -17.55
C GLU A 722 -39.26 -18.93 -18.16
N GLN A 723 -39.21 -19.14 -19.48
CA GLN A 723 -37.99 -19.43 -20.23
C GLN A 723 -37.37 -18.12 -20.73
N LYS A 724 -36.06 -17.91 -20.49
CA LYS A 724 -35.23 -16.82 -20.98
C LYS A 724 -33.92 -17.36 -21.52
N ASP A 725 -33.42 -16.74 -22.57
CA ASP A 725 -32.17 -17.12 -23.23
C ASP A 725 -30.97 -16.63 -22.41
N GLU A 726 -29.81 -17.26 -22.58
CA GLU A 726 -28.52 -16.72 -22.11
C GLU A 726 -28.33 -15.30 -22.68
N ASN A 727 -27.59 -14.45 -21.97
CA ASN A 727 -27.37 -13.04 -22.34
C ASN A 727 -28.65 -12.17 -22.29
N THR A 728 -29.57 -12.49 -21.39
CA THR A 728 -30.80 -11.73 -21.16
C THR A 728 -30.74 -11.03 -19.80
N VAL A 729 -31.01 -9.73 -19.78
CA VAL A 729 -31.25 -8.97 -18.53
C VAL A 729 -32.64 -9.30 -18.03
N VAL A 730 -32.78 -9.70 -16.77
CA VAL A 730 -34.07 -10.01 -16.16
C VAL A 730 -34.33 -9.12 -14.96
N VAL A 731 -35.54 -8.55 -14.90
CA VAL A 731 -36.06 -7.88 -13.71
C VAL A 731 -36.96 -8.88 -13.00
N TYR A 732 -36.73 -9.11 -11.71
CA TYR A 732 -37.42 -10.15 -10.95
C TYR A 732 -37.84 -9.73 -9.55
N GLU A 733 -38.92 -10.35 -9.07
CA GLU A 733 -39.40 -10.29 -7.68
C GLU A 733 -38.87 -11.55 -6.97
N LEU A 734 -38.18 -11.38 -5.83
CA LEU A 734 -37.76 -12.52 -5.01
C LEU A 734 -39.00 -13.09 -4.30
N LEU A 735 -39.33 -14.35 -4.60
CA LEU A 735 -40.46 -15.04 -3.99
C LEU A 735 -40.05 -15.79 -2.72
N SER A 736 -38.82 -16.31 -2.71
CA SER A 736 -38.11 -16.96 -1.58
C SER A 736 -36.62 -17.10 -1.93
N ASP A 737 -35.81 -17.58 -1.00
CA ASP A 737 -34.34 -17.69 -1.12
C ASP A 737 -33.82 -18.40 -2.39
N ASP A 738 -34.60 -19.30 -3.01
CA ASP A 738 -34.22 -20.01 -4.24
C ASP A 738 -35.22 -19.82 -5.41
N GLN A 739 -36.19 -18.90 -5.29
CA GLN A 739 -37.26 -18.72 -6.28
C GLN A 739 -37.47 -17.27 -6.66
N ILE A 740 -37.50 -17.04 -7.95
CA ILE A 740 -37.74 -15.73 -8.54
C ILE A 740 -38.94 -15.75 -9.46
N LYS A 741 -39.59 -14.60 -9.58
CA LYS A 741 -40.57 -14.32 -10.62
C LYS A 741 -40.03 -13.27 -11.55
N ILE A 742 -39.74 -13.66 -12.78
CA ILE A 742 -39.29 -12.73 -13.81
C ILE A 742 -40.49 -11.89 -14.23
N VAL A 743 -40.42 -10.58 -14.00
CA VAL A 743 -41.50 -9.63 -14.31
C VAL A 743 -41.23 -8.86 -15.60
N ALA A 744 -39.98 -8.81 -16.05
CA ALA A 744 -39.61 -8.44 -17.41
C ALA A 744 -38.20 -8.92 -17.78
N ASP A 745 -37.89 -8.78 -19.05
CA ASP A 745 -36.64 -9.20 -19.64
C ASP A 745 -36.30 -8.37 -20.88
N ALA A 746 -35.00 -8.28 -21.20
CA ALA A 746 -34.54 -7.86 -22.50
C ALA A 746 -33.23 -8.51 -22.92
N VAL A 747 -33.12 -8.63 -24.24
CA VAL A 747 -31.87 -8.89 -24.93
C VAL A 747 -31.15 -7.56 -25.14
N TYR A 748 -29.84 -7.54 -24.91
CA TYR A 748 -28.97 -6.36 -24.99
C TYR A 748 -29.27 -5.44 -26.20
N ASP A 749 -29.40 -5.99 -27.41
CA ASP A 749 -29.65 -5.21 -28.65
C ASP A 749 -31.05 -4.55 -28.74
N ASN A 750 -31.96 -4.86 -27.82
CA ASN A 750 -33.36 -4.41 -27.86
C ASN A 750 -33.87 -3.93 -26.48
N MET A 751 -32.98 -3.49 -25.60
CA MET A 751 -33.31 -3.01 -24.25
C MET A 751 -34.28 -1.82 -24.25
N SER A 752 -34.30 -1.00 -25.30
CA SER A 752 -35.22 0.14 -25.45
C SER A 752 -36.72 -0.24 -25.46
N SER A 753 -37.05 -1.54 -25.47
CA SER A 753 -38.42 -2.06 -25.44
C SER A 753 -38.92 -2.52 -24.06
N ILE A 754 -38.09 -2.50 -23.01
CA ILE A 754 -38.50 -2.91 -21.66
C ILE A 754 -39.49 -1.89 -21.09
N THR A 755 -40.63 -2.36 -20.60
CA THR A 755 -41.59 -1.53 -19.86
C THR A 755 -41.96 -2.24 -18.56
N VAL A 756 -41.36 -1.81 -17.45
CA VAL A 756 -41.69 -2.26 -16.09
C VAL A 756 -42.06 -1.05 -15.27
N ALA A 757 -43.12 -1.15 -14.46
CA ALA A 757 -43.46 -0.08 -13.53
C ALA A 757 -42.27 0.15 -12.56
N GLY A 758 -41.73 1.37 -12.55
CA GLY A 758 -40.56 1.74 -11.73
C GLY A 758 -39.23 1.74 -12.48
N PHE A 759 -39.13 1.12 -13.68
CA PHE A 759 -37.90 1.09 -14.45
C PHE A 759 -37.98 1.82 -15.80
N SER A 760 -36.88 2.47 -16.18
CA SER A 760 -36.71 3.21 -17.44
C SER A 760 -35.37 2.89 -18.08
N VAL A 761 -35.31 2.82 -19.41
CA VAL A 761 -34.09 2.57 -20.16
C VAL A 761 -33.60 3.86 -20.79
N VAL A 762 -32.30 4.13 -20.66
CA VAL A 762 -31.62 5.23 -21.36
C VAL A 762 -30.41 4.67 -22.09
N ASP A 763 -30.24 5.06 -23.34
CA ASP A 763 -29.08 4.78 -24.16
C ASP A 763 -28.44 6.08 -24.65
N GLY A 764 -27.12 6.07 -24.84
CA GLY A 764 -26.39 7.23 -25.34
C GLY A 764 -24.88 7.02 -25.38
N THR A 765 -24.18 7.99 -25.93
CA THR A 765 -22.71 8.04 -25.92
C THR A 765 -22.24 8.95 -24.80
N VAL A 766 -21.23 8.53 -24.06
CA VAL A 766 -20.62 9.32 -22.97
C VAL A 766 -19.18 9.65 -23.34
N ASP A 767 -18.66 10.77 -22.85
CA ASP A 767 -17.25 11.16 -22.94
C ASP A 767 -16.64 11.39 -21.55
N GLU A 768 -15.31 11.53 -21.48
CA GLU A 768 -14.53 11.59 -20.23
C GLU A 768 -14.96 12.77 -19.32
N ASP A 769 -15.34 13.90 -19.91
CA ASP A 769 -15.79 15.10 -19.17
C ASP A 769 -17.16 14.90 -18.50
N SER A 770 -17.90 13.89 -18.96
CA SER A 770 -19.25 13.60 -18.51
C SER A 770 -19.29 12.71 -17.27
N VAL A 771 -18.17 12.23 -16.72
CA VAL A 771 -18.13 11.26 -15.59
C VAL A 771 -17.49 11.86 -14.33
N SER A 772 -18.16 11.75 -13.17
CA SER A 772 -17.66 12.24 -11.88
C SER A 772 -18.12 11.37 -10.72
N GLY A 773 -17.21 10.64 -10.06
CA GLY A 773 -17.57 9.71 -8.99
C GLY A 773 -18.54 8.63 -9.51
N SER A 774 -19.66 8.40 -8.81
CA SER A 774 -20.73 7.50 -9.26
C SER A 774 -21.75 8.17 -10.20
N TYR A 775 -21.35 9.20 -10.98
CA TYR A 775 -22.26 9.95 -11.86
C TYR A 775 -21.74 10.02 -13.30
N PHE A 776 -22.64 10.00 -14.30
CA PHE A 776 -22.32 10.33 -15.71
C PHE A 776 -23.40 11.17 -16.39
N ASP A 777 -23.05 11.91 -17.46
CA ASP A 777 -23.98 12.59 -18.34
C ASP A 777 -24.28 11.80 -19.63
N ILE A 778 -25.57 11.61 -19.95
CA ILE A 778 -26.03 11.18 -21.29
C ILE A 778 -27.00 12.25 -21.81
N ASN A 779 -26.75 12.78 -23.00
CA ASN A 779 -27.61 13.76 -23.68
C ASN A 779 -27.95 14.98 -22.79
N ASP A 780 -26.92 15.59 -22.16
CA ASP A 780 -27.04 16.73 -21.25
C ASP A 780 -27.85 16.45 -19.95
N VAL A 781 -27.99 15.18 -19.56
CA VAL A 781 -28.66 14.75 -18.34
C VAL A 781 -27.73 13.89 -17.49
N THR A 782 -27.51 14.28 -16.23
CA THR A 782 -26.70 13.54 -15.26
C THR A 782 -27.47 12.39 -14.61
N TYR A 783 -26.88 11.21 -14.57
CA TYR A 783 -27.40 10.00 -13.95
C TYR A 783 -26.46 9.53 -12.84
N LYS A 784 -27.03 8.99 -11.76
CA LYS A 784 -26.27 8.33 -10.67
C LYS A 784 -26.26 6.83 -10.89
N VAL A 785 -25.08 6.22 -10.81
CA VAL A 785 -24.86 4.78 -10.68
C VAL A 785 -25.04 4.39 -9.21
N ALA A 786 -25.90 3.42 -8.95
CA ALA A 786 -26.08 2.91 -7.59
C ALA A 786 -24.80 2.19 -7.14
N ASP A 787 -24.50 2.22 -5.83
CA ASP A 787 -23.31 1.54 -5.30
C ASP A 787 -23.43 0.00 -5.44
N ASP A 788 -24.66 -0.51 -5.60
CA ASP A 788 -25.01 -1.90 -5.90
C ASP A 788 -25.33 -2.16 -7.38
N ALA A 789 -24.95 -1.25 -8.28
CA ALA A 789 -25.24 -1.41 -9.70
C ALA A 789 -24.41 -2.53 -10.32
N LEU A 790 -25.05 -3.31 -11.19
CA LEU A 790 -24.37 -4.29 -12.02
C LEU A 790 -23.77 -3.60 -13.25
N VAL A 791 -22.46 -3.69 -13.42
CA VAL A 791 -21.75 -3.00 -14.51
C VAL A 791 -21.01 -4.02 -15.38
N TYR A 792 -21.26 -3.98 -16.69
CA TYR A 792 -20.70 -4.92 -17.66
C TYR A 792 -20.13 -4.23 -18.90
N ARG A 793 -18.97 -4.70 -19.35
CA ARG A 793 -18.43 -4.43 -20.69
C ARG A 793 -18.98 -5.45 -21.68
N VAL A 794 -19.33 -5.01 -22.88
CA VAL A 794 -19.86 -5.86 -23.95
C VAL A 794 -18.97 -5.78 -25.19
N GLU A 795 -18.37 -6.91 -25.58
CA GLU A 795 -17.57 -7.04 -26.80
C GLU A 795 -18.31 -7.88 -27.86
N ILE A 796 -18.43 -7.36 -29.08
CA ILE A 796 -19.03 -8.10 -30.19
C ILE A 796 -17.92 -8.78 -31.01
N ASN A 797 -17.87 -10.10 -30.90
CA ASN A 797 -16.95 -10.92 -31.69
C ASN A 797 -17.29 -10.89 -33.18
N LYS A 798 -16.31 -11.24 -34.02
CA LYS A 798 -16.41 -11.20 -35.50
C LYS A 798 -17.59 -12.01 -36.09
N ASP A 799 -18.12 -12.95 -35.32
CA ASP A 799 -19.26 -13.78 -35.68
C ASP A 799 -20.62 -13.16 -35.28
N GLY A 800 -20.63 -11.94 -34.72
CA GLY A 800 -21.82 -11.22 -34.27
C GLY A 800 -22.36 -11.68 -32.91
N LYS A 801 -21.55 -12.37 -32.11
CA LYS A 801 -21.89 -12.76 -30.74
C LYS A 801 -21.33 -11.76 -29.74
N ALA A 802 -22.15 -11.34 -28.78
CA ALA A 802 -21.73 -10.51 -27.66
C ALA A 802 -21.13 -11.38 -26.55
N GLU A 803 -19.95 -11.01 -26.06
CA GLU A 803 -19.32 -11.50 -24.85
C GLU A 803 -19.41 -10.39 -23.78
N PHE A 804 -19.67 -10.78 -22.54
CA PHE A 804 -19.94 -9.88 -21.43
C PHE A 804 -18.90 -10.13 -20.35
N GLU A 805 -18.28 -9.05 -19.86
CA GLU A 805 -17.29 -9.07 -18.78
C GLU A 805 -17.73 -8.10 -17.69
N GLU A 806 -17.67 -8.51 -16.42
CA GLU A 806 -17.93 -7.61 -15.30
C GLU A 806 -16.89 -6.49 -15.30
N ALA A 807 -17.33 -5.25 -15.11
CA ALA A 807 -16.47 -4.09 -15.21
C ALA A 807 -16.80 -3.04 -14.16
N ASP A 808 -15.90 -2.09 -13.93
CA ASP A 808 -16.20 -0.91 -13.12
C ASP A 808 -16.78 0.20 -13.99
N PHE A 809 -17.61 1.05 -13.40
CA PHE A 809 -18.10 2.25 -14.06
C PHE A 809 -16.95 3.20 -14.44
N SER A 810 -15.82 3.16 -13.72
CA SER A 810 -14.61 3.90 -14.09
C SER A 810 -13.90 3.40 -15.35
N ASP A 811 -14.29 2.25 -15.91
CA ASP A 811 -13.59 1.57 -17.02
C ASP A 811 -14.12 1.95 -18.43
N VAL A 812 -14.88 3.05 -18.54
CA VAL A 812 -15.29 3.66 -19.82
C VAL A 812 -14.03 4.22 -20.52
N ASP A 813 -13.76 3.77 -21.76
CA ASP A 813 -12.52 4.05 -22.49
C ASP A 813 -12.51 5.48 -23.09
N ASP A 814 -11.35 6.15 -23.06
CA ASP A 814 -11.13 7.56 -23.43
C ASP A 814 -10.24 7.76 -24.69
N GLU A 815 -9.73 6.70 -25.33
CA GLU A 815 -8.79 6.86 -26.45
C GLU A 815 -9.46 6.96 -27.84
N GLY A 816 -9.59 8.20 -28.35
CA GLY A 816 -9.75 8.53 -29.78
C GLY A 816 -11.19 8.66 -30.33
N ASP A 817 -11.40 8.36 -31.62
CA ASP A 817 -12.69 8.51 -32.33
C ASP A 817 -13.74 7.41 -31.97
N ASN A 818 -13.46 6.55 -30.99
CA ASN A 818 -14.27 5.37 -30.62
C ASN A 818 -14.94 5.56 -29.26
N ARG A 819 -16.05 6.32 -29.22
CA ARG A 819 -16.85 6.49 -27.99
C ARG A 819 -17.63 5.23 -27.65
N ASP A 820 -17.58 4.82 -26.38
CA ASP A 820 -18.43 3.76 -25.87
C ASP A 820 -19.91 4.16 -25.93
N THR A 821 -20.77 3.20 -26.30
CA THR A 821 -22.23 3.38 -26.23
C THR A 821 -22.75 2.77 -24.93
N LEU A 822 -23.32 3.60 -24.07
CA LEU A 822 -23.94 3.18 -22.81
C LEU A 822 -25.39 2.75 -23.02
N TYR A 823 -25.77 1.67 -22.34
CA TYR A 823 -27.15 1.27 -22.12
C TYR A 823 -27.42 1.08 -20.64
N CYS A 824 -28.40 1.82 -20.12
CA CYS A 824 -28.70 1.90 -18.70
C CYS A 824 -30.11 1.39 -18.42
N LEU A 825 -30.26 0.45 -17.50
CA LEU A 825 -31.53 0.14 -16.87
C LEU A 825 -31.60 0.87 -15.54
N MET A 826 -32.57 1.77 -15.41
CA MET A 826 -32.73 2.59 -14.22
C MET A 826 -33.99 2.21 -13.46
N GLU A 827 -33.91 2.16 -12.13
CA GLU A 827 -35.07 2.18 -11.25
C GLU A 827 -35.19 3.57 -10.65
N ASP A 828 -36.34 4.22 -10.78
CA ASP A 828 -36.57 5.57 -10.25
C ASP A 828 -35.40 6.53 -10.55
N GLY A 829 -34.89 6.48 -11.78
CA GLY A 829 -33.76 7.24 -12.37
C GLY A 829 -32.41 7.14 -11.67
N VAL A 830 -32.15 6.03 -10.97
CA VAL A 830 -30.81 5.58 -10.58
C VAL A 830 -30.46 4.36 -11.44
N VAL A 831 -29.24 4.31 -11.96
CA VAL A 831 -28.78 3.20 -12.80
C VAL A 831 -28.53 1.97 -11.93
N LYS A 832 -29.26 0.89 -12.23
CA LYS A 832 -29.16 -0.41 -11.56
C LYS A 832 -28.40 -1.44 -12.41
N VAL A 833 -28.42 -1.28 -13.72
CA VAL A 833 -27.57 -2.04 -14.64
C VAL A 833 -27.01 -1.11 -15.70
N LEU A 834 -25.70 -1.20 -15.93
CA LEU A 834 -25.00 -0.45 -16.96
C LEU A 834 -24.25 -1.40 -17.90
N PHE A 835 -24.40 -1.17 -19.20
CA PHE A 835 -23.59 -1.80 -20.24
C PHE A 835 -22.84 -0.74 -21.03
N PHE A 836 -21.54 -0.92 -21.25
CA PHE A 836 -20.81 -0.17 -22.26
C PHE A 836 -20.38 -1.06 -23.42
N LYS A 837 -20.62 -0.55 -24.63
CA LYS A 837 -20.33 -1.21 -25.90
C LYS A 837 -19.06 -0.65 -26.53
N ARG A 838 -18.15 -1.54 -26.92
CA ARG A 838 -17.02 -1.23 -27.82
C ARG A 838 -17.29 -1.63 -29.27
#